data_AF-A0A382A7P0-F1
#
_entry.id   AF-A0A382A7P0-F1
#
_cell.length_a   1.000
_cell.length_b   1.000
_cell.length_c   1.000
_cell.angle_alpha   90.00
_cell.angle_beta   90.00
_cell.angle_gamma   90.00
#
_symmetry.space_group_name_H-M   'P 1'
#
loop_
_entity.id
_entity.type
_entity.pdbx_description
1 polymer ?
#
loop_
_entity_poly.entity_id
_entity_poly.type
_entity_poly.pdbx_seq_one_letter_code
_entity_poly.pdbx_strand_id
1 'polypeptide(L)'
;FYLSHTMRELDCFQQLRRDPWFVSPSSLFIHPHMESVILRSVPFDAIRQDQSEIPLDEALHSYLPGMWTKRLPQATFKVAARLTERIGTGSVLMANLDNMEQQGMRVRTAASALPAPPGRPEDRTIRVVTPIEIPLIRRVNPRYVLAERHGPKILDRDEGEPRGTENRSIRIPRSFTNRWLHIKLDEGTPIGPYLDLGDGERLVTTSPAGRDEADVGSEHLQHPFQRTAFESVEWHDEATVIHYVFGLNRTISTDQGYGSELIYQDGYGREVAFGSKIRTEGIGFKLHPEIVGQTTEAAMSGISGGLAEWAPTMVRALRSHLAVQSMETGGALSSFDIDDVISILLAGWSGDGPLGIEDLVTTAATLLEDDKAMTRFVTRRVEARMGSPDEEGEYHPDDQEARSNSIERMIQMIRRTLEGFSEGPEAFLEFLPLWIHRTILMSFGVTAVTALQRISGGGIGEIGYGLTDDSWRGEDSKVVLFDMAERGNGNVSVARTFMHIPNIIRSARGRRGALLPSMDFMSTLEEAMLPCPQHHSDLLGLEYRRTDGEDSILHRSMSDIRRIGQEVFRVSGETWKSLGIEGPNDGWKLPLMHLMRREIADTNELSRDDVTRATKVCWNGCPECSERIDVVQGGSAGMDHLDRMLLDSWFRHSREATVDYHHIAPEDIVSGDNQLCLGALHTLALRTENQRLRSTLQPWTIGIDVPRSDPSGGISILIRESDIVGLRTEQEAGVIVGTPATSVKRLLWFNLLMTAYLDLSGMIPEDRREVTLVYYDAREVSFQDVGMAPRMLDAIREAA
;
A
#
# COMPACT_ATOMS: atom_id res chain seq x y z
N PHE A 1 -12.79 -12.43 -14.45
CA PHE A 1 -11.88 -13.60 -14.60
C PHE A 1 -12.04 -14.40 -15.90
N TYR A 2 -13.25 -14.60 -16.44
CA TYR A 2 -13.48 -15.51 -17.58
C TYR A 2 -12.86 -15.02 -18.91
N LEU A 3 -13.05 -13.77 -19.31
CA LEU A 3 -12.69 -13.28 -20.65
C LEU A 3 -11.17 -13.15 -20.87
N SER A 4 -10.41 -12.67 -19.89
CA SER A 4 -8.95 -12.56 -19.97
C SER A 4 -8.26 -13.93 -19.96
N HIS A 5 -8.86 -14.92 -19.30
CA HIS A 5 -8.44 -16.32 -19.42
C HIS A 5 -8.79 -16.90 -20.80
N THR A 6 -9.99 -16.65 -21.32
CA THR A 6 -10.37 -17.03 -22.69
C THR A 6 -9.45 -16.39 -23.75
N MET A 7 -9.11 -15.11 -23.62
CA MET A 7 -8.12 -14.44 -24.48
C MET A 7 -6.73 -15.07 -24.38
N ARG A 8 -6.36 -15.61 -23.20
CA ARG A 8 -5.09 -16.31 -23.00
C ARG A 8 -5.04 -17.63 -23.77
N GLU A 9 -6.17 -18.30 -23.94
CA GLU A 9 -6.25 -19.61 -24.62
C GLU A 9 -6.59 -19.54 -26.12
N LEU A 10 -7.15 -18.43 -26.60
CA LEU A 10 -7.47 -18.27 -28.03
C LEU A 10 -6.20 -18.21 -28.92
N ASP A 11 -6.15 -19.09 -29.91
CA ASP A 11 -5.02 -19.25 -30.85
C ASP A 11 -4.63 -17.94 -31.57
N CYS A 12 -5.61 -17.08 -31.89
CA CYS A 12 -5.34 -15.80 -32.54
C CYS A 12 -4.50 -14.87 -31.67
N PHE A 13 -4.73 -14.85 -30.35
CA PHE A 13 -3.95 -14.07 -29.39
C PHE A 13 -2.63 -14.76 -29.02
N GLN A 14 -2.53 -16.08 -29.13
CA GLN A 14 -1.24 -16.77 -29.03
C GLN A 14 -0.32 -16.41 -30.20
N GLN A 15 -0.85 -16.30 -31.41
CA GLN A 15 -0.09 -15.85 -32.59
C GLN A 15 0.32 -14.38 -32.48
N LEU A 16 -0.59 -13.49 -32.06
CA LEU A 16 -0.27 -12.09 -31.81
C LEU A 16 0.78 -11.90 -30.71
N ARG A 17 0.74 -12.70 -29.63
CA ARG A 17 1.74 -12.66 -28.54
C ARG A 17 3.15 -13.09 -28.95
N ARG A 18 3.28 -13.88 -30.02
CA ARG A 18 4.59 -14.22 -30.61
C ARG A 18 5.19 -13.05 -31.37
N ASP A 19 4.38 -12.04 -31.67
CA ASP A 19 4.81 -10.84 -32.36
C ASP A 19 5.33 -9.81 -31.32
N PRO A 20 6.58 -9.33 -31.45
CA PRO A 20 7.21 -8.48 -30.44
C PRO A 20 6.54 -7.10 -30.24
N TRP A 21 5.50 -6.78 -31.02
CA TRP A 21 4.75 -5.53 -30.95
C TRP A 21 3.40 -5.67 -30.23
N PHE A 22 2.98 -6.87 -29.84
CA PHE A 22 1.72 -7.05 -29.13
C PHE A 22 1.84 -6.49 -27.70
N VAL A 23 1.28 -5.29 -27.50
CA VAL A 23 0.93 -4.77 -26.19
C VAL A 23 -0.50 -5.21 -25.93
N SER A 24 -0.70 -6.06 -24.91
CA SER A 24 -2.06 -6.40 -24.48
C SER A 24 -2.77 -5.09 -24.11
N PRO A 25 -3.94 -4.79 -24.69
CA PRO A 25 -4.79 -3.74 -24.15
C PRO A 25 -5.02 -4.04 -22.66
N SER A 26 -4.80 -3.06 -21.79
CA SER A 26 -5.15 -3.19 -20.37
C SER A 26 -6.67 -3.32 -20.19
N SER A 27 -7.43 -2.73 -21.12
CA SER A 27 -8.87 -2.83 -21.23
C SER A 27 -9.27 -2.97 -22.71
N LEU A 28 -10.23 -3.85 -23.01
CA LEU A 28 -10.89 -3.91 -24.32
C LEU A 28 -11.95 -2.81 -24.49
N PHE A 29 -12.22 -2.06 -23.42
CA PHE A 29 -13.21 -1.00 -23.37
C PHE A 29 -12.50 0.34 -23.10
N ILE A 30 -12.47 1.20 -24.11
CA ILE A 30 -12.15 2.61 -23.93
C ILE A 30 -13.44 3.29 -23.52
N HIS A 31 -13.45 3.91 -22.35
CA HIS A 31 -14.64 4.58 -21.85
C HIS A 31 -15.07 5.69 -22.82
N PRO A 32 -16.37 5.80 -23.20
CA PRO A 32 -16.83 6.71 -24.25
C PRO A 32 -16.64 8.20 -23.95
N HIS A 33 -16.37 8.56 -22.69
CA HIS A 33 -16.07 9.95 -22.29
C HIS A 33 -14.57 10.20 -22.08
N MET A 34 -13.70 9.23 -22.38
CA MET A 34 -12.25 9.41 -22.29
C MET A 34 -11.76 10.36 -23.39
N GLU A 35 -11.07 11.41 -22.99
CA GLU A 35 -10.48 12.36 -23.92
C GLU A 35 -9.27 11.76 -24.65
N SER A 36 -8.99 12.28 -25.84
CA SER A 36 -7.85 11.89 -26.66
C SER A 36 -6.80 12.99 -26.77
N VAL A 37 -5.56 12.59 -27.01
CA VAL A 37 -4.38 13.44 -27.11
C VAL A 37 -3.66 13.15 -28.42
N ILE A 38 -3.29 14.21 -29.14
CA ILE A 38 -2.62 14.12 -30.44
C ILE A 38 -1.10 14.01 -30.23
N LEU A 39 -0.48 12.99 -30.81
CA LEU A 39 0.97 12.83 -30.88
C LEU A 39 1.51 13.42 -32.20
N ARG A 40 2.45 14.35 -32.12
CA ARG A 40 3.14 14.91 -33.29
C ARG A 40 4.61 14.58 -33.28
N SER A 41 5.10 13.88 -34.29
CA SER A 41 6.53 13.56 -34.39
C SER A 41 7.37 14.64 -35.05
N VAL A 42 8.64 14.64 -34.70
CA VAL A 42 9.73 15.32 -35.40
C VAL A 42 10.77 14.27 -35.80
N PRO A 43 10.95 13.96 -37.10
CA PRO A 43 10.23 14.51 -38.26
C PRO A 43 8.74 14.09 -38.34
N PHE A 44 7.92 14.86 -39.08
CA PHE A 44 6.45 14.77 -39.08
C PHE A 44 5.87 13.42 -39.51
N ASP A 45 6.61 12.62 -40.27
CA ASP A 45 6.22 11.33 -40.83
C ASP A 45 6.75 10.12 -40.03
N ALA A 46 7.34 10.35 -38.86
CA ALA A 46 7.92 9.26 -38.06
C ALA A 46 6.88 8.41 -37.31
N ILE A 47 5.63 8.89 -37.15
CA ILE A 47 4.52 8.16 -36.52
C ILE A 47 3.44 7.91 -37.55
N ARG A 48 2.82 6.73 -37.51
CA ARG A 48 1.68 6.41 -38.37
C ARG A 48 0.42 7.16 -37.92
N GLN A 49 -0.45 7.52 -38.86
CA GLN A 49 -1.68 8.26 -38.58
C GLN A 49 -2.67 7.51 -37.67
N ASP A 50 -2.70 6.17 -37.73
CA ASP A 50 -3.53 5.35 -36.84
C ASP A 50 -2.98 5.28 -35.40
N GLN A 51 -1.83 5.90 -35.13
CA GLN A 51 -1.17 5.97 -33.82
C GLN A 51 -0.91 7.42 -33.38
N SER A 52 -1.39 8.41 -34.14
CA SER A 52 -1.20 9.83 -33.84
C SER A 52 -2.21 10.36 -32.81
N GLU A 53 -3.12 9.52 -32.34
CA GLU A 53 -4.12 9.86 -31.34
C GLU A 53 -4.18 8.74 -30.30
N ILE A 54 -4.00 9.09 -29.03
CA ILE A 54 -3.99 8.15 -27.91
C ILE A 54 -4.95 8.63 -26.81
N PRO A 55 -5.42 7.74 -25.91
CA PRO A 55 -6.21 8.16 -24.77
C PRO A 55 -5.41 9.04 -23.79
N LEU A 56 -6.07 9.97 -23.12
CA LEU A 56 -5.45 10.89 -22.15
C LEU A 56 -4.72 10.16 -21.01
N ASP A 57 -5.30 9.08 -20.49
CA ASP A 57 -4.66 8.28 -19.43
C ASP A 57 -3.34 7.67 -19.90
N GLU A 58 -3.27 7.22 -21.17
CA GLU A 58 -2.02 6.74 -21.75
C GLU A 58 -1.00 7.88 -21.89
N ALA A 59 -1.46 9.07 -22.28
CA ALA A 59 -0.61 10.26 -22.39
C ALA A 59 0.01 10.64 -21.03
N LEU A 60 -0.80 10.68 -19.98
CA LEU A 60 -0.35 10.99 -18.61
C LEU A 60 0.54 9.89 -18.01
N HIS A 61 0.40 8.64 -18.46
CA HIS A 61 1.22 7.52 -18.00
C HIS A 61 2.56 7.38 -18.74
N SER A 62 2.62 7.67 -20.05
CA SER A 62 3.78 7.30 -20.88
C SER A 62 4.31 8.37 -21.82
N TYR A 63 3.67 9.55 -21.88
CA TYR A 63 4.04 10.61 -22.80
C TYR A 63 4.21 11.96 -22.10
N LEU A 64 4.73 11.98 -20.87
CA LEU A 64 5.04 13.24 -20.17
C LEU A 64 6.39 13.83 -20.61
N PRO A 65 6.53 15.18 -20.64
CA PRO A 65 7.77 15.84 -21.02
C PRO A 65 8.99 15.32 -20.25
N GLY A 66 10.02 14.87 -20.98
CA GLY A 66 11.25 14.31 -20.39
C GLY A 66 11.25 12.79 -20.28
N MET A 67 10.16 12.11 -20.66
CA MET A 67 10.10 10.66 -20.78
C MET A 67 10.59 10.16 -22.15
N TRP A 68 11.01 8.90 -22.18
CA TRP A 68 11.24 8.13 -23.41
C TRP A 68 10.21 7.01 -23.52
N THR A 69 9.70 6.80 -24.73
CA THR A 69 8.71 5.78 -25.02
C THR A 69 9.17 4.86 -26.15
N LYS A 70 8.88 3.57 -25.97
CA LYS A 70 9.07 2.50 -26.97
C LYS A 70 7.75 1.84 -27.35
N ARG A 71 6.62 2.47 -26.98
CA ARG A 71 5.27 1.96 -27.27
C ARG A 71 4.93 2.05 -28.76
N LEU A 72 5.59 2.95 -29.48
CA LEU A 72 5.46 3.10 -30.92
C LEU A 72 6.50 2.21 -31.64
N PRO A 73 6.10 1.35 -32.59
CA PRO A 73 6.99 0.36 -33.21
C PRO A 73 8.07 0.96 -34.12
N GLN A 74 7.89 2.18 -34.60
CA GLN A 74 8.74 2.80 -35.62
C GLN A 74 10.12 3.18 -35.07
N ALA A 75 10.20 3.58 -33.80
CA ALA A 75 11.43 4.04 -33.16
C ALA A 75 11.25 4.19 -31.65
N THR A 76 12.35 4.48 -30.96
CA THR A 76 12.27 5.09 -29.64
C THR A 76 12.06 6.59 -29.78
N PHE A 77 11.09 7.13 -29.06
CA PHE A 77 10.76 8.55 -29.06
C PHE A 77 11.03 9.15 -27.70
N LYS A 78 11.40 10.43 -27.69
CA LYS A 78 11.44 11.27 -26.50
C LYS A 78 10.29 12.26 -26.54
N VAL A 79 9.62 12.47 -25.42
CA VAL A 79 8.69 13.57 -25.25
C VAL A 79 9.49 14.84 -24.97
N ALA A 80 9.32 15.87 -25.79
CA ALA A 80 10.14 17.08 -25.67
C ALA A 80 9.95 17.76 -24.30
N ALA A 81 11.05 17.91 -23.54
CA ALA A 81 11.10 18.69 -22.31
C ALA A 81 11.78 20.05 -22.51
N ARG A 82 12.58 20.19 -23.57
CA ARG A 82 13.42 21.36 -23.84
C ARG A 82 14.42 21.62 -22.72
N LEU A 83 15.05 22.80 -22.74
CA LEU A 83 16.14 23.16 -21.84
C LEU A 83 15.74 22.90 -20.39
N THR A 84 16.47 21.98 -19.74
CA THR A 84 16.34 21.75 -18.31
C THR A 84 17.46 22.45 -17.55
N GLU A 85 17.07 23.07 -16.45
CA GLU A 85 17.97 23.78 -15.55
C GLU A 85 18.03 23.09 -14.19
N ARG A 86 19.20 23.10 -13.56
CA ARG A 86 19.37 22.51 -12.23
C ARG A 86 18.90 23.49 -11.17
N ILE A 87 18.15 23.00 -10.19
CA ILE A 87 17.74 23.77 -9.01
C ILE A 87 18.55 23.31 -7.82
N GLY A 88 19.19 24.26 -7.13
CA GLY A 88 19.96 24.00 -5.92
C GLY A 88 21.18 23.10 -6.14
N THR A 89 21.63 22.48 -5.06
CA THR A 89 22.81 21.59 -5.02
C THR A 89 22.46 20.11 -5.16
N GLY A 90 21.17 19.75 -5.11
CA GLY A 90 20.67 18.38 -5.26
C GLY A 90 20.55 17.93 -6.71
N SER A 91 19.83 16.82 -6.92
CA SER A 91 19.64 16.17 -8.22
C SER A 91 18.32 16.55 -8.90
N VAL A 92 17.78 17.75 -8.60
CA VAL A 92 16.51 18.26 -9.15
C VAL A 92 16.74 19.13 -10.39
N LEU A 93 15.96 18.86 -11.43
CA LEU A 93 15.94 19.55 -12.71
C LEU A 93 14.57 20.17 -12.94
N MET A 94 14.53 21.32 -13.60
CA MET A 94 13.31 22.05 -13.93
C MET A 94 13.20 22.22 -15.43
N ALA A 95 12.00 21.98 -15.97
CA ALA A 95 11.63 22.34 -17.34
C ALA A 95 10.51 23.39 -17.34
N ASN A 96 10.54 24.27 -18.34
CA ASN A 96 9.59 25.38 -18.47
C ASN A 96 8.50 25.07 -19.51
N LEU A 97 7.23 25.19 -19.12
CA LEU A 97 6.06 24.94 -19.98
C LEU A 97 6.03 25.86 -21.20
N ASP A 98 6.39 27.14 -21.07
CA ASP A 98 6.34 28.11 -22.17
C ASP A 98 7.33 27.71 -23.28
N ASN A 99 8.48 27.15 -22.91
CA ASN A 99 9.44 26.59 -23.86
C ASN A 99 8.89 25.35 -24.59
N MET A 100 8.08 24.54 -23.91
CA MET A 100 7.41 23.38 -24.52
C MET A 100 6.31 23.83 -25.51
N GLU A 101 5.52 24.84 -25.14
CA GLU A 101 4.44 25.39 -25.97
C GLU A 101 4.97 26.04 -27.26
N GLN A 102 6.07 26.79 -27.17
CA GLN A 102 6.75 27.38 -28.34
C GLN A 102 7.15 26.34 -29.40
N GLN A 103 7.24 25.07 -29.02
CA GLN A 103 7.70 23.97 -29.87
C GLN A 103 6.59 22.97 -30.20
N GLY A 104 5.34 23.37 -30.01
CA GLY A 104 4.16 22.65 -30.49
C GLY A 104 3.43 21.82 -29.44
N MET A 105 3.86 21.83 -28.17
CA MET A 105 3.00 21.30 -27.11
C MET A 105 1.77 22.19 -26.96
N ARG A 106 0.58 21.59 -26.85
CA ARG A 106 -0.65 22.34 -26.60
C ARG A 106 -1.33 21.76 -25.39
N VAL A 107 -1.72 22.62 -24.46
CA VAL A 107 -2.38 22.23 -23.22
C VAL A 107 -3.63 23.07 -22.98
N ARG A 108 -4.53 22.58 -22.15
CA ARG A 108 -5.63 23.37 -21.55
C ARG A 108 -5.51 23.34 -20.03
N THR A 109 -6.01 24.36 -19.35
CA THR A 109 -6.00 24.38 -17.87
C THR A 109 -7.12 23.49 -17.32
N ALA A 110 -6.77 22.49 -16.53
CA ALA A 110 -7.73 21.68 -15.76
C ALA A 110 -8.06 22.33 -14.41
N ALA A 111 -7.05 22.91 -13.76
CA ALA A 111 -7.18 23.68 -12.53
C ALA A 111 -6.13 24.80 -12.48
N SER A 112 -6.56 26.01 -12.11
CA SER A 112 -5.68 27.19 -12.12
C SER A 112 -4.76 27.28 -10.91
N ALA A 113 -5.22 26.82 -9.75
CA ALA A 113 -4.48 26.82 -8.49
C ALA A 113 -5.08 25.75 -7.58
N LEU A 114 -4.29 24.73 -7.27
CA LEU A 114 -4.56 23.72 -6.24
C LEU A 114 -3.50 23.83 -5.16
N PRO A 115 -3.77 23.35 -3.93
CA PRO A 115 -2.74 23.18 -2.92
C PRO A 115 -1.56 22.36 -3.47
N ALA A 116 -0.34 22.69 -3.04
CA ALA A 116 0.83 21.94 -3.44
C ALA A 116 0.77 20.48 -2.92
N PRO A 117 1.29 19.50 -3.68
CA PRO A 117 1.36 18.12 -3.23
C PRO A 117 2.38 17.96 -2.08
N PRO A 118 2.41 16.80 -1.38
CA PRO A 118 3.32 16.53 -0.29
C PRO A 118 4.78 16.69 -0.68
N GLY A 119 5.59 17.06 0.31
CA GLY A 119 7.00 17.36 0.08
C GLY A 119 7.22 18.68 -0.64
N ARG A 120 6.18 19.50 -0.89
CA ARG A 120 6.28 20.89 -1.34
C ARG A 120 5.80 21.84 -0.23
N PRO A 121 6.27 23.11 -0.20
CA PRO A 121 5.79 24.09 0.76
C PRO A 121 4.27 24.28 0.70
N GLU A 122 3.60 24.24 1.86
CA GLU A 122 2.12 24.27 1.95
C GLU A 122 1.52 25.62 1.52
N ASP A 123 2.32 26.69 1.50
CA ASP A 123 1.92 28.03 1.07
C ASP A 123 1.90 28.20 -0.47
N ARG A 124 2.39 27.21 -1.22
CA ARG A 124 2.43 27.24 -2.69
C ARG A 124 1.19 26.62 -3.32
N THR A 125 0.93 27.05 -4.54
CA THR A 125 -0.13 26.47 -5.38
C THR A 125 0.43 25.93 -6.68
N ILE A 126 -0.20 24.88 -7.19
CA ILE A 126 0.16 24.23 -8.44
C ILE A 126 -0.93 24.45 -9.48
N ARG A 127 -0.52 24.76 -10.72
CA ARG A 127 -1.40 24.84 -11.87
C ARG A 127 -1.44 23.48 -12.58
N VAL A 128 -2.62 22.92 -12.78
CA VAL A 128 -2.79 21.65 -13.49
C VAL A 128 -3.25 21.90 -14.92
N VAL A 129 -2.51 21.35 -15.88
CA VAL A 129 -2.80 21.42 -17.31
C VAL A 129 -3.03 20.03 -17.91
N THR A 130 -3.97 19.92 -18.83
CA THR A 130 -4.24 18.69 -19.59
C THR A 130 -3.59 18.80 -20.96
N PRO A 131 -2.74 17.83 -21.37
CA PRO A 131 -2.18 17.82 -22.72
C PRO A 131 -3.26 17.59 -23.77
N ILE A 132 -3.20 18.35 -24.85
CA ILE A 132 -4.03 18.19 -26.06
C ILE A 132 -3.16 17.70 -27.22
N GLU A 133 -1.93 18.20 -27.30
CA GLU A 133 -0.97 17.87 -28.35
C GLU A 133 0.42 17.72 -27.75
N ILE A 134 1.10 16.62 -28.04
CA ILE A 134 2.40 16.26 -27.48
C ILE A 134 3.44 16.07 -28.59
N PRO A 135 4.53 16.86 -28.61
CA PRO A 135 5.61 16.70 -29.57
C PRO A 135 6.58 15.57 -29.17
N LEU A 136 6.83 14.66 -30.11
CA LEU A 136 7.73 13.50 -29.96
C LEU A 136 8.96 13.62 -30.87
N ILE A 137 10.15 13.52 -30.28
CA ILE A 137 11.42 13.58 -30.98
C ILE A 137 11.93 12.16 -31.23
N ARG A 138 12.09 11.78 -32.50
CA ARG A 138 12.64 10.47 -32.86
C ARG A 138 14.10 10.37 -32.42
N ARG A 139 14.46 9.33 -31.66
CA ARG A 139 15.85 9.09 -31.25
C ARG A 139 16.60 8.27 -32.30
N VAL A 140 17.81 8.72 -32.61
CA VAL A 140 18.74 8.00 -33.50
C VAL A 140 19.23 6.72 -32.83
N ASN A 141 19.63 6.80 -31.56
CA ASN A 141 20.01 5.64 -30.76
C ASN A 141 18.83 5.19 -29.89
N PRO A 142 18.33 3.95 -30.05
CA PRO A 142 17.15 3.44 -29.32
C PRO A 142 17.47 2.91 -27.91
N ARG A 143 18.75 2.90 -27.51
CA ARG A 143 19.20 2.32 -26.24
C ARG A 143 19.91 3.32 -25.33
N TYR A 144 20.62 4.28 -25.90
CA TYR A 144 21.49 5.19 -25.16
C TYR A 144 21.21 6.67 -25.44
N VAL A 145 21.48 7.50 -24.44
CA VAL A 145 21.49 8.96 -24.51
C VAL A 145 22.76 9.49 -23.86
N LEU A 146 23.13 10.73 -24.20
CA LEU A 146 24.23 11.41 -23.53
C LEU A 146 23.69 12.10 -22.28
N ALA A 147 24.43 12.02 -21.19
CA ALA A 147 24.22 12.78 -19.97
C ALA A 147 25.51 13.50 -19.59
N GLU A 148 25.39 14.54 -18.79
CA GLU A 148 26.52 15.22 -18.19
C GLU A 148 27.38 14.21 -17.41
N ARG A 149 28.71 14.31 -17.56
CA ARG A 149 29.64 13.31 -17.00
C ARG A 149 29.48 13.15 -15.50
N HIS A 150 29.33 14.27 -14.79
CA HIS A 150 29.21 14.30 -13.33
C HIS A 150 27.83 14.75 -12.85
N GLY A 151 26.89 15.12 -13.71
CA GLY A 151 25.62 15.71 -13.28
C GLY A 151 24.38 14.92 -13.69
N PRO A 152 23.21 15.37 -13.22
CA PRO A 152 21.93 14.73 -13.55
C PRO A 152 21.41 15.12 -14.94
N LYS A 153 22.03 16.11 -15.61
CA LYS A 153 21.49 16.70 -16.84
C LYS A 153 21.63 15.77 -18.05
N ILE A 154 20.57 15.68 -18.85
CA ILE A 154 20.57 14.95 -20.13
C ILE A 154 21.00 15.90 -21.26
N LEU A 155 21.92 15.44 -22.11
CA LEU A 155 22.57 16.23 -23.17
C LEU A 155 22.21 15.69 -24.55
N ASP A 156 20.91 15.65 -24.85
CA ASP A 156 20.37 14.92 -25.98
C ASP A 156 19.85 15.80 -27.12
N ARG A 157 20.24 17.09 -27.13
CA ARG A 157 19.80 18.17 -28.03
C ARG A 157 18.35 18.63 -27.84
N ASP A 158 17.68 18.12 -26.82
CA ASP A 158 16.41 18.63 -26.34
C ASP A 158 16.59 19.28 -24.96
N GLU A 159 17.13 18.54 -23.99
CA GLU A 159 17.36 19.03 -22.62
C GLU A 159 18.64 19.86 -22.43
N GLY A 160 19.65 19.56 -23.24
CA GLY A 160 20.96 20.20 -23.20
C GLY A 160 21.78 19.87 -24.42
N GLU A 161 22.78 20.72 -24.68
CA GLU A 161 23.69 20.55 -25.80
C GLU A 161 24.90 19.70 -25.39
N PRO A 162 25.22 18.60 -26.12
CA PRO A 162 26.39 17.79 -25.82
C PRO A 162 27.71 18.46 -26.24
N ARG A 163 27.67 19.46 -27.12
CA ARG A 163 28.87 20.17 -27.60
C ARG A 163 29.33 21.17 -26.55
N GLY A 164 30.59 21.04 -26.11
CA GLY A 164 31.19 21.95 -25.12
C GLY A 164 30.93 21.55 -23.66
N THR A 165 30.32 20.39 -23.41
CA THR A 165 30.09 19.84 -22.07
C THR A 165 30.60 18.41 -22.01
N GLU A 166 31.38 18.10 -20.98
CA GLU A 166 31.82 16.73 -20.73
C GLU A 166 30.62 15.82 -20.50
N ASN A 167 30.58 14.72 -21.24
CA ASN A 167 29.42 13.85 -21.28
C ASN A 167 29.82 12.38 -21.25
N ARG A 168 28.85 11.56 -20.88
CA ARG A 168 28.93 10.10 -20.87
C ARG A 168 27.70 9.51 -21.54
N SER A 169 27.87 8.33 -22.15
CA SER A 169 26.76 7.56 -22.70
C SER A 169 26.11 6.75 -21.58
N ILE A 170 24.81 6.93 -21.37
CA ILE A 170 24.01 6.16 -20.42
C ILE A 170 22.88 5.43 -21.14
N ARG A 171 22.40 4.33 -20.56
CA ARG A 171 21.15 3.72 -21.02
C ARG A 171 20.02 4.73 -20.83
N ILE A 172 19.05 4.73 -21.76
CA ILE A 172 17.87 5.59 -21.65
C ILE A 172 17.25 5.46 -20.24
N PRO A 173 17.10 6.57 -19.51
CA PRO A 173 16.55 6.55 -18.16
C PRO A 173 15.16 5.94 -18.10
N ARG A 174 14.89 5.15 -17.06
CA ARG A 174 13.51 4.81 -16.69
C ARG A 174 12.93 6.00 -15.94
N SER A 175 11.70 6.34 -16.25
CA SER A 175 10.99 7.47 -15.62
C SER A 175 9.82 6.94 -14.81
N PHE A 176 9.70 7.40 -13.56
CA PHE A 176 8.61 7.09 -12.64
C PHE A 176 7.88 8.39 -12.29
N THR A 177 6.56 8.37 -12.31
CA THR A 177 5.73 9.57 -12.14
C THR A 177 5.49 9.87 -10.66
N ASN A 178 5.76 11.11 -10.25
CA ASN A 178 5.28 11.68 -8.99
C ASN A 178 3.88 12.26 -9.24
N ARG A 179 2.85 11.57 -8.75
CA ARG A 179 1.44 11.90 -9.01
C ARG A 179 0.76 12.35 -7.74
N TRP A 180 -0.19 13.26 -7.81
CA TRP A 180 -1.08 13.61 -6.71
C TRP A 180 -2.50 13.73 -7.25
N LEU A 181 -3.45 13.94 -6.34
CA LEU A 181 -4.82 14.21 -6.70
C LEU A 181 -5.44 15.16 -5.70
N HIS A 182 -6.45 15.88 -6.17
CA HIS A 182 -7.32 16.73 -5.37
C HIS A 182 -8.74 16.20 -5.47
N ILE A 183 -9.43 16.05 -4.35
CA ILE A 183 -10.82 15.57 -4.30
C ILE A 183 -11.72 16.65 -3.71
N LYS A 184 -12.84 16.89 -4.39
CA LYS A 184 -13.97 17.63 -3.85
C LYS A 184 -15.21 16.75 -3.87
N LEU A 185 -15.89 16.68 -2.75
CA LEU A 185 -17.11 15.91 -2.56
C LEU A 185 -18.30 16.85 -2.51
N ASP A 186 -19.44 16.35 -2.94
CA ASP A 186 -20.75 16.91 -2.63
C ASP A 186 -21.22 16.53 -1.21
N GLU A 187 -22.48 16.82 -0.90
CA GLU A 187 -23.09 16.41 0.36
C GLU A 187 -23.26 14.89 0.40
N GLY A 188 -22.70 14.26 1.43
CA GLY A 188 -22.72 12.82 1.59
C GLY A 188 -24.03 12.30 2.19
N THR A 189 -24.45 11.11 1.77
CA THR A 189 -25.59 10.39 2.35
C THR A 189 -25.10 9.16 3.12
N PRO A 190 -25.52 8.93 4.38
CA PRO A 190 -25.06 7.78 5.14
C PRO A 190 -25.36 6.45 4.44
N ILE A 191 -24.37 5.56 4.37
CA ILE A 191 -24.53 4.23 3.82
C ILE A 191 -25.01 3.28 4.92
N GLY A 192 -26.25 2.81 4.77
CA GLY A 192 -26.84 1.79 5.64
C GLY A 192 -26.48 0.36 5.19
N PRO A 193 -26.90 -0.65 5.98
CA PRO A 193 -26.77 -2.04 5.57
C PRO A 193 -27.70 -2.39 4.41
N TYR A 194 -27.44 -3.53 3.78
CA TYR A 194 -28.33 -4.12 2.79
C TYR A 194 -29.65 -4.55 3.44
N LEU A 195 -30.78 -4.00 2.98
CA LEU A 195 -32.12 -4.21 3.59
C LEU A 195 -33.21 -4.60 2.59
N ASP A 196 -32.86 -5.17 1.44
CA ASP A 196 -33.86 -5.65 0.47
C ASP A 196 -34.53 -6.96 0.95
N LEU A 197 -35.61 -6.80 1.73
CA LEU A 197 -36.45 -7.85 2.30
C LEU A 197 -37.62 -8.22 1.35
N GLY A 198 -38.13 -9.45 1.44
CA GLY A 198 -39.28 -9.88 0.64
C GLY A 198 -40.60 -9.21 1.04
N ASP A 199 -41.63 -9.36 0.20
CA ASP A 199 -42.97 -8.87 0.52
C ASP A 199 -43.47 -9.50 1.83
N GLY A 200 -43.89 -8.67 2.79
CA GLY A 200 -44.36 -9.13 4.10
C GLY A 200 -43.24 -9.50 5.10
N GLU A 201 -41.97 -9.34 4.72
CA GLU A 201 -40.83 -9.54 5.62
C GLU A 201 -40.39 -8.22 6.26
N ARG A 202 -40.13 -8.23 7.58
CA ARG A 202 -39.59 -7.08 8.31
C ARG A 202 -38.64 -7.49 9.43
N LEU A 203 -37.66 -6.65 9.72
CA LEU A 203 -36.76 -6.84 10.86
C LEU A 203 -37.35 -6.23 12.11
N VAL A 204 -37.32 -6.99 13.21
CA VAL A 204 -37.82 -6.58 14.52
C VAL A 204 -36.80 -6.89 15.60
N THR A 205 -36.71 -6.06 16.62
CA THR A 205 -36.06 -6.39 17.89
C THR A 205 -37.09 -7.03 18.79
N THR A 206 -36.65 -8.01 19.54
CA THR A 206 -37.47 -8.71 20.51
C THR A 206 -36.94 -8.45 21.91
N SER A 207 -37.84 -8.34 22.89
CA SER A 207 -37.42 -8.39 24.30
C SER A 207 -36.67 -9.71 24.57
N PRO A 208 -35.80 -9.80 25.59
CA PRO A 208 -35.07 -11.03 25.89
C PRO A 208 -35.99 -12.26 25.99
N ALA A 209 -37.14 -12.09 26.67
CA ALA A 209 -38.20 -13.09 26.77
C ALA A 209 -39.00 -13.35 25.47
N GLY A 210 -38.77 -12.56 24.42
CA GLY A 210 -39.37 -12.70 23.08
C GLY A 210 -40.83 -12.35 22.96
N ARG A 211 -41.37 -11.59 23.91
CA ARG A 211 -42.80 -11.27 24.00
C ARG A 211 -43.16 -9.98 23.28
N ASP A 212 -42.25 -9.01 23.32
CA ASP A 212 -42.46 -7.68 22.74
C ASP A 212 -41.65 -7.57 21.45
N GLU A 213 -42.23 -6.93 20.44
CA GLU A 213 -41.61 -6.68 19.14
C GLU A 213 -41.61 -5.18 18.85
N ALA A 214 -40.48 -4.66 18.41
CA ALA A 214 -40.35 -3.31 17.88
C ALA A 214 -39.68 -3.37 16.50
N ASP A 215 -40.14 -2.55 15.56
CA ASP A 215 -39.49 -2.45 14.25
C ASP A 215 -38.08 -1.87 14.41
N VAL A 216 -37.15 -2.35 13.59
CA VAL A 216 -35.73 -1.94 13.64
C VAL A 216 -35.41 -1.10 12.43
N GLY A 217 -34.98 0.13 12.68
CA GLY A 217 -34.44 1.01 11.66
C GLY A 217 -33.04 0.60 11.21
N SER A 218 -32.68 0.98 9.99
CA SER A 218 -31.37 0.71 9.37
C SER A 218 -30.17 1.21 10.19
N GLU A 219 -30.37 2.30 10.92
CA GLU A 219 -29.39 2.98 11.77
C GLU A 219 -28.94 2.14 12.96
N HIS A 220 -29.75 1.15 13.36
CA HIS A 220 -29.45 0.24 14.46
C HIS A 220 -28.71 -1.04 14.02
N LEU A 221 -28.49 -1.20 12.72
CA LEU A 221 -27.91 -2.39 12.11
C LEU A 221 -26.50 -2.10 11.60
N GLN A 222 -25.60 -1.79 12.53
CA GLN A 222 -24.21 -1.44 12.24
C GLN A 222 -23.28 -2.63 12.44
N HIS A 223 -22.36 -2.81 11.48
CA HIS A 223 -21.28 -3.78 11.58
C HIS A 223 -20.28 -3.39 12.70
N PRO A 224 -19.74 -4.31 13.52
CA PRO A 224 -18.80 -3.98 14.60
C PRO A 224 -17.59 -3.17 14.15
N PHE A 225 -16.94 -3.57 13.07
CA PHE A 225 -15.84 -2.80 12.50
C PHE A 225 -16.28 -1.39 12.09
N GLN A 226 -17.44 -1.26 11.45
CA GLN A 226 -17.93 0.04 11.00
C GLN A 226 -18.17 0.98 12.19
N ARG A 227 -18.70 0.43 13.29
CA ARG A 227 -19.02 1.18 14.52
C ARG A 227 -17.78 1.74 15.20
N THR A 228 -16.70 0.97 15.27
CA THR A 228 -15.51 1.37 16.03
C THR A 228 -14.50 2.10 15.16
N ALA A 229 -14.33 1.71 13.89
CA ALA A 229 -13.31 2.25 13.01
C ALA A 229 -13.69 3.59 12.38
N PHE A 230 -14.99 3.87 12.19
CA PHE A 230 -15.46 5.03 11.45
C PHE A 230 -16.44 5.88 12.28
N GLU A 231 -16.30 7.19 12.16
CA GLU A 231 -17.32 8.15 12.61
C GLU A 231 -18.50 8.18 11.64
N SER A 232 -18.22 8.17 10.32
CA SER A 232 -19.25 8.06 9.29
C SER A 232 -18.73 7.34 8.03
N VAL A 233 -19.68 6.74 7.29
CA VAL A 233 -19.45 6.16 5.96
C VAL A 233 -20.54 6.70 5.05
N GLU A 234 -20.14 7.52 4.08
CA GLU A 234 -21.04 8.36 3.29
C GLU A 234 -20.89 8.07 1.79
N TRP A 235 -22.02 8.02 1.09
CA TRP A 235 -22.09 7.97 -0.36
C TRP A 235 -22.16 9.38 -0.95
N HIS A 236 -21.38 9.61 -1.99
CA HIS A 236 -21.29 10.84 -2.75
C HIS A 236 -21.69 10.58 -4.19
N ASP A 237 -22.77 11.23 -4.66
CA ASP A 237 -23.25 11.10 -6.04
C ASP A 237 -22.30 11.80 -7.02
N GLU A 238 -21.62 12.87 -6.59
CA GLU A 238 -20.56 13.55 -7.37
C GLU A 238 -19.29 13.81 -6.54
N ALA A 239 -18.24 13.03 -6.82
CA ALA A 239 -16.86 13.30 -6.47
C ALA A 239 -16.12 13.91 -7.68
N THR A 240 -15.66 15.14 -7.53
CA THR A 240 -14.74 15.78 -8.49
C THR A 240 -13.30 15.43 -8.11
N VAL A 241 -12.61 14.69 -8.98
CA VAL A 241 -11.21 14.30 -8.77
C VAL A 241 -10.34 14.95 -9.84
N ILE A 242 -9.31 15.68 -9.41
CA ILE A 242 -8.28 16.23 -10.30
C ILE A 242 -7.00 15.47 -10.04
N HIS A 243 -6.66 14.51 -10.89
CA HIS A 243 -5.40 13.76 -10.81
C HIS A 243 -4.33 14.44 -11.66
N TYR A 244 -3.09 14.47 -11.18
CA TYR A 244 -2.00 15.14 -11.89
C TYR A 244 -0.63 14.57 -11.55
N VAL A 245 0.29 14.67 -12.50
CA VAL A 245 1.71 14.35 -12.36
C VAL A 245 2.50 15.64 -12.26
N PHE A 246 3.16 15.84 -11.13
CA PHE A 246 3.89 17.07 -10.80
C PHE A 246 5.41 16.93 -10.98
N GLY A 247 5.91 15.71 -11.18
CA GLY A 247 7.32 15.48 -11.48
C GLY A 247 7.62 14.06 -11.96
N LEU A 248 8.86 13.85 -12.41
CA LEU A 248 9.39 12.56 -12.87
C LEU A 248 10.70 12.21 -12.17
N ASN A 249 10.75 11.05 -11.52
CA ASN A 249 11.99 10.46 -11.03
C ASN A 249 12.65 9.64 -12.15
N ARG A 250 13.87 10.00 -12.54
CA ARG A 250 14.61 9.40 -13.66
C ARG A 250 15.83 8.64 -13.16
N THR A 251 15.95 7.35 -13.49
CA THR A 251 17.13 6.55 -13.15
C THR A 251 18.21 6.72 -14.20
N ILE A 252 19.32 7.36 -13.84
CA ILE A 252 20.42 7.71 -14.76
C ILE A 252 21.46 6.56 -14.84
N SER A 253 21.40 5.60 -13.92
CA SER A 253 22.19 4.36 -13.92
C SER A 253 21.31 3.12 -14.13
N THR A 254 21.90 2.04 -14.67
CA THR A 254 21.24 0.71 -14.76
C THR A 254 20.91 0.12 -13.40
N ASP A 255 21.63 0.52 -12.35
CA ASP A 255 21.42 0.05 -10.98
C ASP A 255 20.69 1.13 -10.18
N GLN A 256 19.63 0.74 -9.46
CA GLN A 256 18.59 1.56 -8.80
C GLN A 256 19.07 2.55 -7.69
N GLY A 257 20.27 3.11 -7.77
CA GLY A 257 20.76 4.09 -6.80
C GLY A 257 20.79 5.52 -7.32
N TYR A 258 21.13 5.74 -8.60
CA TYR A 258 21.45 7.09 -9.12
C TYR A 258 20.38 7.63 -10.07
N GLY A 259 19.92 8.86 -9.81
CA GLY A 259 18.84 9.46 -10.57
C GLY A 259 18.69 10.96 -10.38
N SER A 260 17.65 11.51 -10.98
CA SER A 260 17.28 12.92 -10.90
C SER A 260 15.77 13.07 -10.84
N GLU A 261 15.28 14.11 -10.20
CA GLU A 261 13.88 14.51 -10.29
C GLU A 261 13.72 15.60 -11.36
N LEU A 262 12.72 15.50 -12.23
CA LEU A 262 12.32 16.55 -13.16
C LEU A 262 10.99 17.15 -12.72
N ILE A 263 10.95 18.47 -12.56
CA ILE A 263 9.77 19.24 -12.18
C ILE A 263 9.42 20.26 -13.28
N TYR A 264 8.21 20.82 -13.22
CA TYR A 264 7.73 21.73 -14.25
C TYR A 264 7.30 23.09 -13.67
N GLN A 265 7.62 24.17 -14.39
CA GLN A 265 7.19 25.52 -14.07
C GLN A 265 6.71 26.27 -15.31
N ASP A 266 5.94 27.35 -15.13
CA ASP A 266 5.63 28.31 -16.20
C ASP A 266 6.68 29.43 -16.29
N GLY A 267 6.59 30.32 -17.28
CA GLY A 267 7.50 31.47 -17.42
C GLY A 267 7.42 32.51 -16.31
N TYR A 268 6.46 32.38 -15.39
CA TYR A 268 6.31 33.22 -14.20
C TYR A 268 6.83 32.53 -12.93
N GLY A 269 7.42 31.34 -13.05
CA GLY A 269 7.98 30.57 -11.94
C GLY A 269 6.94 29.83 -11.09
N ARG A 270 5.68 29.71 -11.54
CA ARG A 270 4.66 28.92 -10.84
C ARG A 270 4.83 27.44 -11.18
N GLU A 271 4.63 26.57 -10.19
CA GLU A 271 4.67 25.13 -10.42
C GLU A 271 3.52 24.66 -11.32
N VAL A 272 3.85 23.76 -12.25
CA VAL A 272 2.93 23.19 -13.23
C VAL A 272 2.89 21.67 -13.05
N ALA A 273 1.71 21.09 -13.22
CA ALA A 273 1.53 19.65 -13.31
C ALA A 273 0.68 19.26 -14.53
N PHE A 274 0.88 18.04 -15.02
CA PHE A 274 0.11 17.47 -16.12
C PHE A 274 -0.95 16.53 -15.59
N GLY A 275 -2.23 16.78 -15.89
CA GLY A 275 -3.31 16.02 -15.29
C GLY A 275 -4.64 16.16 -15.98
N SER A 276 -5.67 15.59 -15.38
CA SER A 276 -7.03 15.71 -15.86
C SER A 276 -8.02 15.80 -14.69
N LYS A 277 -9.23 16.22 -15.02
CA LYS A 277 -10.33 16.35 -14.09
C LYS A 277 -11.41 15.34 -14.49
N ILE A 278 -11.82 14.52 -13.54
CA ILE A 278 -12.94 13.61 -13.68
C ILE A 278 -14.04 13.93 -12.66
N ARG A 279 -15.27 13.59 -13.01
CA ARG A 279 -16.44 13.61 -12.14
C ARG A 279 -16.99 12.20 -12.06
N THR A 280 -17.12 11.67 -10.86
CA THR A 280 -17.40 10.26 -10.64
C THR A 280 -18.19 10.09 -9.34
N GLU A 281 -18.52 8.85 -8.98
CA GLU A 281 -19.14 8.52 -7.69
C GLU A 281 -18.06 8.18 -6.65
N GLY A 282 -18.39 8.32 -5.36
CA GLY A 282 -17.44 8.02 -4.30
C GLY A 282 -18.07 7.57 -2.98
N ILE A 283 -17.26 6.92 -2.15
CA ILE A 283 -17.57 6.63 -0.74
C ILE A 283 -16.53 7.34 0.14
N GLY A 284 -17.00 8.19 1.04
CA GLY A 284 -16.19 8.82 2.08
C GLY A 284 -16.21 8.00 3.38
N PHE A 285 -15.05 7.53 3.81
CA PHE A 285 -14.83 6.89 5.10
C PHE A 285 -14.18 7.90 6.04
N LYS A 286 -14.93 8.43 7.00
CA LYS A 286 -14.39 9.28 8.06
C LYS A 286 -13.96 8.39 9.22
N LEU A 287 -12.66 8.22 9.41
CA LEU A 287 -12.11 7.38 10.49
C LEU A 287 -12.44 7.99 11.86
N HIS A 288 -12.64 7.13 12.85
CA HIS A 288 -13.03 7.55 14.20
C HIS A 288 -11.86 8.31 14.88
N PRO A 289 -12.03 9.59 15.27
CA PRO A 289 -10.94 10.41 15.80
C PRO A 289 -10.27 9.83 17.05
N GLU A 290 -11.04 9.18 17.93
CA GLU A 290 -10.49 8.55 19.14
C GLU A 290 -9.52 7.41 18.82
N ILE A 291 -9.84 6.56 17.84
CA ILE A 291 -8.98 5.43 17.46
C ILE A 291 -7.72 5.94 16.75
N VAL A 292 -7.86 6.97 15.91
CA VAL A 292 -6.71 7.65 15.29
C VAL A 292 -5.82 8.29 16.35
N GLY A 293 -6.41 8.94 17.35
CA GLY A 293 -5.71 9.53 18.50
C GLY A 293 -4.93 8.50 19.31
N GLN A 294 -5.58 7.42 19.74
CA GLN A 294 -4.94 6.30 20.46
C GLN A 294 -3.77 5.70 19.68
N THR A 295 -3.95 5.50 18.38
CA THR A 295 -2.88 4.98 17.50
C THR A 295 -1.71 5.96 17.42
N THR A 296 -2.00 7.26 17.30
CA THR A 296 -1.00 8.31 17.22
C THR A 296 -0.18 8.39 18.52
N GLU A 297 -0.86 8.35 19.67
CA GLU A 297 -0.22 8.32 20.99
C GLU A 297 0.66 7.07 21.17
N ALA A 298 0.15 5.89 20.81
CA ALA A 298 0.91 4.63 20.90
C ALA A 298 2.18 4.67 20.04
N ALA A 299 2.07 5.12 18.78
CA ALA A 299 3.20 5.23 17.87
C ALA A 299 4.20 6.30 18.33
N MET A 300 3.73 7.46 18.78
CA MET A 300 4.59 8.51 19.33
C MET A 300 5.36 8.01 20.56
N SER A 301 4.66 7.37 21.50
CA SER A 301 5.27 6.79 22.70
C SER A 301 6.34 5.76 22.33
N GLY A 302 6.04 4.87 21.38
CA GLY A 302 6.98 3.86 20.91
C GLY A 302 8.22 4.46 20.22
N ILE A 303 8.03 5.45 19.36
CA ILE A 303 9.14 6.12 18.64
C ILE A 303 10.00 6.94 19.61
N SER A 304 9.38 7.78 20.44
CA SER A 304 10.11 8.60 21.43
C SER A 304 10.78 7.76 22.51
N GLY A 305 10.20 6.60 22.84
CA GLY A 305 10.75 5.64 23.81
C GLY A 305 11.86 4.76 23.25
N GLY A 306 12.18 4.87 21.96
CA GLY A 306 13.22 4.05 21.31
C GLY A 306 12.85 2.56 21.27
N LEU A 307 11.57 2.22 21.13
CA LEU A 307 11.15 0.83 20.96
C LEU A 307 11.58 0.30 19.59
N ALA A 308 12.33 -0.80 19.59
CA ALA A 308 13.01 -1.31 18.39
C ALA A 308 12.07 -1.59 17.20
N GLU A 309 10.88 -2.10 17.48
CA GLU A 309 9.86 -2.41 16.47
C GLU A 309 9.43 -1.18 15.64
N TRP A 310 9.47 0.02 16.23
CA TRP A 310 9.06 1.29 15.61
C TRP A 310 10.18 1.97 14.80
N ALA A 311 11.43 1.48 14.89
CA ALA A 311 12.56 2.11 14.23
C ALA A 311 12.40 2.24 12.69
N PRO A 312 11.89 1.22 11.95
CA PRO A 312 11.60 1.38 10.53
C PRO A 312 10.56 2.45 10.20
N THR A 313 9.52 2.57 11.03
CA THR A 313 8.47 3.60 10.91
C THR A 313 9.05 4.99 11.19
N MET A 314 9.88 5.13 12.24
CA MET A 314 10.59 6.37 12.56
C MET A 314 11.48 6.83 11.40
N VAL A 315 12.26 5.93 10.79
CA VAL A 315 13.15 6.27 9.66
C VAL A 315 12.34 6.70 8.42
N ARG A 316 11.18 6.08 8.18
CA ARG A 316 10.26 6.51 7.10
C ARG A 316 9.67 7.90 7.36
N ALA A 317 9.30 8.20 8.60
CA ALA A 317 8.88 9.54 9.00
C ALA A 317 10.01 10.56 8.84
N LEU A 318 11.23 10.21 9.25
CA LEU A 318 12.41 11.09 9.15
C LEU A 318 12.72 11.44 7.70
N ARG A 319 12.64 10.47 6.79
CA ARG A 319 12.77 10.70 5.35
C ARG A 319 11.80 11.77 4.84
N SER A 320 10.53 11.72 5.27
CA SER A 320 9.51 12.71 4.91
C SER A 320 9.82 14.08 5.52
N HIS A 321 10.26 14.12 6.78
CA HIS A 321 10.65 15.34 7.47
C HIS A 321 11.81 16.06 6.75
N LEU A 322 12.88 15.33 6.42
CA LEU A 322 14.04 15.88 5.70
C LEU A 322 13.66 16.38 4.31
N ALA A 323 12.72 15.72 3.62
CA ALA A 323 12.21 16.20 2.33
C ALA A 323 11.61 17.60 2.46
N VAL A 324 10.71 17.78 3.42
CA VAL A 324 10.02 19.07 3.69
C VAL A 324 11.03 20.15 4.09
N GLN A 325 11.90 19.86 5.07
CA GLN A 325 12.91 20.80 5.57
C GLN A 325 13.88 21.25 4.47
N SER A 326 14.27 20.34 3.56
CA SER A 326 15.18 20.67 2.47
C SER A 326 14.61 21.70 1.49
N MET A 327 13.29 21.72 1.29
CA MET A 327 12.63 22.67 0.39
C MET A 327 12.48 24.05 1.03
N GLU A 328 12.19 24.12 2.32
CA GLU A 328 12.11 25.38 3.08
C GLU A 328 13.46 26.12 3.08
N THR A 329 14.56 25.37 3.18
CA THR A 329 15.92 25.91 3.13
C THR A 329 16.43 26.17 1.69
N GLY A 330 15.59 26.01 0.66
CA GLY A 330 15.92 26.26 -0.75
C GLY A 330 16.86 25.22 -1.38
N GLY A 331 16.93 24.02 -0.82
CA GLY A 331 17.89 22.95 -1.16
C GLY A 331 17.40 21.82 -1.99
N ALA A 332 16.19 21.94 -2.58
CA ALA A 332 15.48 20.92 -3.35
C ALA A 332 16.26 19.61 -3.53
N LEU A 333 16.00 18.65 -2.63
CA LEU A 333 16.57 17.32 -2.67
C LEU A 333 15.63 16.39 -3.43
N SER A 334 16.19 15.54 -4.29
CA SER A 334 15.43 14.44 -4.87
C SER A 334 15.29 13.29 -3.86
N SER A 335 14.38 12.36 -4.12
CA SER A 335 14.23 11.14 -3.29
C SER A 335 15.54 10.34 -3.17
N PHE A 336 16.39 10.36 -4.20
CA PHE A 336 17.69 9.68 -4.20
C PHE A 336 18.70 10.35 -3.28
N ASP A 337 18.64 11.68 -3.18
CA ASP A 337 19.52 12.46 -2.32
C ASP A 337 19.18 12.19 -0.84
N ILE A 338 17.88 12.11 -0.50
CA ILE A 338 17.41 11.79 0.86
C ILE A 338 17.78 10.36 1.24
N ASP A 339 17.68 9.40 0.32
CA ASP A 339 18.16 8.02 0.53
C ASP A 339 19.63 7.97 0.94
N ASP A 340 20.47 8.82 0.35
CA ASP A 340 21.88 8.91 0.71
C ASP A 340 22.08 9.49 2.12
N VAL A 341 21.36 10.56 2.47
CA VAL A 341 21.42 11.14 3.81
C VAL A 341 21.04 10.11 4.88
N ILE A 342 19.90 9.41 4.71
CA ILE A 342 19.45 8.38 5.65
C ILE A 342 20.43 7.22 5.72
N SER A 343 20.96 6.75 4.57
CA SER A 343 21.92 5.64 4.55
C SER A 343 23.21 5.99 5.30
N ILE A 344 23.69 7.23 5.17
CA ILE A 344 24.91 7.68 5.87
C ILE A 344 24.66 7.85 7.37
N LEU A 345 23.50 8.37 7.77
CA LEU A 345 23.10 8.42 9.18
C LEU A 345 23.07 7.02 9.80
N LEU A 346 22.40 6.07 9.15
CA LEU A 346 22.33 4.68 9.63
C LEU A 346 23.70 3.99 9.65
N ALA A 347 24.61 4.34 8.74
CA ALA A 347 25.96 3.78 8.71
C ALA A 347 26.84 4.32 9.86
N GLY A 348 26.56 5.55 10.31
CA GLY A 348 27.21 6.17 11.45
C GLY A 348 26.76 5.61 12.81
N TRP A 349 25.57 5.03 12.86
CA TRP A 349 25.02 4.44 14.07
C TRP A 349 25.72 3.11 14.41
N SER A 350 26.21 3.00 15.65
CA SER A 350 27.09 1.92 16.09
C SER A 350 26.40 0.58 16.43
N GLY A 351 25.07 0.50 16.31
CA GLY A 351 24.36 -0.78 16.18
C GLY A 351 24.14 -1.65 17.43
N ASP A 352 24.60 -1.24 18.62
CA ASP A 352 24.57 -2.10 19.82
C ASP A 352 23.23 -2.05 20.61
N GLY A 353 22.27 -1.22 20.22
CA GLY A 353 20.98 -1.03 20.93
C GLY A 353 19.77 -0.92 20.00
N PRO A 354 18.55 -0.69 20.53
CA PRO A 354 17.44 -0.26 19.69
C PRO A 354 17.72 1.15 19.14
N LEU A 355 17.26 1.44 17.92
CA LEU A 355 17.48 2.73 17.27
C LEU A 355 16.41 3.74 17.71
N GLY A 356 16.79 4.72 18.53
CA GLY A 356 15.97 5.87 18.90
C GLY A 356 16.26 7.13 18.08
N ILE A 357 15.39 8.13 18.18
CA ILE A 357 15.58 9.42 17.49
C ILE A 357 16.80 10.18 18.04
N GLU A 358 17.02 10.13 19.35
CA GLU A 358 18.17 10.76 20.02
C GLU A 358 19.50 10.17 19.54
N ASP A 359 19.52 8.87 19.23
CA ASP A 359 20.70 8.21 18.66
C ASP A 359 21.00 8.76 17.26
N LEU A 360 19.98 9.03 16.45
CA LEU A 360 20.15 9.62 15.12
C LEU A 360 20.60 11.07 15.19
N VAL A 361 20.08 11.87 16.13
CA VAL A 361 20.53 13.25 16.37
C VAL A 361 22.00 13.24 16.81
N THR A 362 22.36 12.38 17.77
CA THR A 362 23.74 12.22 18.24
C THR A 362 24.68 11.76 17.13
N THR A 363 24.22 10.84 16.28
CA THR A 363 24.97 10.37 15.12
C THR A 363 25.17 11.49 14.11
N ALA A 364 24.14 12.30 13.85
CA ALA A 364 24.24 13.46 12.97
C ALA A 364 25.27 14.48 13.48
N ALA A 365 25.22 14.83 14.77
CA ALA A 365 26.21 15.72 15.40
C ALA A 365 27.63 15.16 15.30
N THR A 366 27.81 13.87 15.62
CA THR A 366 29.11 13.19 15.53
C THR A 366 29.67 13.20 14.12
N LEU A 367 28.83 12.98 13.10
CA LEU A 367 29.25 13.02 11.70
C LEU A 367 29.63 14.45 11.25
N LEU A 368 28.97 15.48 11.78
CA LEU A 368 29.31 16.87 11.48
C LEU A 368 30.64 17.29 12.10
N GLU A 369 30.97 16.77 13.29
CA GLU A 369 32.22 17.04 14.01
C GLU A 369 33.42 16.20 13.52
N ASP A 370 33.20 14.94 13.12
CA ASP A 370 34.24 14.05 12.61
C ASP A 370 34.25 13.96 11.08
N ASP A 371 34.98 14.90 10.46
CA ASP A 371 35.24 14.93 9.02
C ASP A 371 35.77 13.60 8.47
N LYS A 372 36.56 12.85 9.25
CA LYS A 372 37.11 11.57 8.80
C LYS A 372 36.04 10.49 8.78
N ALA A 373 35.17 10.43 9.79
CA ALA A 373 34.05 9.51 9.80
C ALA A 373 33.07 9.81 8.65
N MET A 374 32.67 11.07 8.47
CA MET A 374 31.81 11.50 7.36
C MET A 374 32.40 11.10 6.00
N THR A 375 33.67 11.46 5.77
CA THR A 375 34.36 11.15 4.51
C THR A 375 34.43 9.64 4.28
N ARG A 376 34.69 8.84 5.33
CA ARG A 376 34.74 7.38 5.24
C ARG A 376 33.40 6.78 4.81
N PHE A 377 32.29 7.17 5.44
CA PHE A 377 30.97 6.63 5.11
C PHE A 377 30.50 7.06 3.72
N VAL A 378 30.70 8.33 3.36
CA VAL A 378 30.38 8.84 2.02
C VAL A 378 31.21 8.15 0.95
N THR A 379 32.51 7.95 1.19
CA THR A 379 33.39 7.24 0.25
C THR A 379 32.88 5.83 -0.01
N ARG A 380 32.55 5.07 1.04
CA ARG A 380 31.96 3.72 0.90
C ARG A 380 30.66 3.74 0.11
N ARG A 381 29.77 4.69 0.37
CA ARG A 381 28.49 4.84 -0.35
C ARG A 381 28.71 5.12 -1.84
N VAL A 382 29.64 6.00 -2.18
CA VAL A 382 29.99 6.34 -3.56
C VAL A 382 30.63 5.14 -4.26
N GLU A 383 31.58 4.45 -3.62
CA GLU A 383 32.25 3.27 -4.14
C GLU A 383 31.26 2.12 -4.41
N ALA A 384 30.41 1.80 -3.43
CA ALA A 384 29.39 0.77 -3.54
C ALA A 384 28.40 1.05 -4.69
N ARG A 385 28.14 2.33 -5.01
CA ARG A 385 27.23 2.75 -6.08
C ARG A 385 27.86 2.84 -7.46
N MET A 386 29.13 3.24 -7.55
CA MET A 386 29.85 3.32 -8.82
C MET A 386 30.34 1.96 -9.32
N GLY A 387 30.30 0.93 -8.45
CA GLY A 387 30.75 -0.43 -8.78
C GLY A 387 32.26 -0.59 -8.67
N SER A 388 32.69 -1.82 -8.37
CA SER A 388 34.02 -2.29 -8.74
C SER A 388 34.09 -2.47 -10.27
N PRO A 389 35.25 -2.27 -10.90
CA PRO A 389 35.39 -2.31 -12.35
C PRO A 389 34.85 -3.62 -12.94
N ASP A 390 34.32 -3.53 -14.16
CA ASP A 390 34.00 -4.68 -15.01
C ASP A 390 35.24 -5.59 -15.17
N GLU A 391 35.06 -6.81 -15.69
CA GLU A 391 36.01 -7.94 -15.80
C GLU A 391 37.45 -7.63 -16.28
N GLU A 392 37.76 -6.40 -16.72
CA GLU A 392 39.07 -5.92 -17.17
C GLU A 392 39.89 -5.14 -16.11
N GLY A 393 39.37 -4.88 -14.91
CA GLY A 393 40.19 -4.64 -13.70
C GLY A 393 41.05 -3.36 -13.61
N GLU A 394 41.00 -2.41 -14.54
CA GLU A 394 41.78 -1.16 -14.47
C GLU A 394 40.91 0.08 -14.23
N TYR A 395 41.27 0.87 -13.22
CA TYR A 395 40.71 2.20 -12.96
C TYR A 395 41.31 3.22 -13.95
N HIS A 396 40.47 3.91 -14.72
CA HIS A 396 40.95 5.04 -15.51
C HIS A 396 41.19 6.24 -14.57
N PRO A 397 42.23 7.08 -14.75
CA PRO A 397 42.47 8.28 -13.94
C PRO A 397 41.24 9.19 -13.81
N ASP A 398 40.47 9.31 -14.91
CA ASP A 398 39.20 10.05 -14.92
C ASP A 398 38.12 9.47 -13.98
N ASP A 399 38.16 8.19 -13.63
CA ASP A 399 37.24 7.58 -12.66
C ASP A 399 37.55 8.05 -11.24
N GLN A 400 38.82 8.35 -10.96
CA GLN A 400 39.26 8.84 -9.66
C GLN A 400 38.83 10.31 -9.43
N GLU A 401 38.91 11.14 -10.47
CA GLU A 401 38.38 12.50 -10.43
C GLU A 401 36.84 12.50 -10.28
N ALA A 402 36.14 11.63 -11.03
CA ALA A 402 34.69 11.46 -10.93
C ALA A 402 34.24 11.05 -9.53
N ARG A 403 34.98 10.14 -8.88
CA ARG A 403 34.74 9.71 -7.50
C ARG A 403 34.93 10.86 -6.52
N SER A 404 36.06 11.55 -6.61
CA SER A 404 36.39 12.69 -5.75
C SER A 404 35.31 13.78 -5.81
N ASN A 405 34.88 14.16 -7.01
CA ASN A 405 33.82 15.15 -7.23
C ASN A 405 32.45 14.67 -6.72
N SER A 406 32.18 13.37 -6.72
CA SER A 406 30.93 12.82 -6.20
C SER A 406 30.93 12.76 -4.68
N ILE A 407 32.07 12.40 -4.07
CA ILE A 407 32.28 12.43 -2.62
C ILE A 407 32.11 13.85 -2.08
N GLU A 408 32.78 14.84 -2.68
CA GLU A 408 32.72 16.23 -2.21
C GLU A 408 31.28 16.77 -2.24
N ARG A 409 30.55 16.53 -3.33
CA ARG A 409 29.15 16.97 -3.45
C ARG A 409 28.23 16.28 -2.46
N MET A 410 28.42 14.97 -2.24
CA MET A 410 27.62 14.23 -1.27
C MET A 410 27.90 14.71 0.15
N ILE A 411 29.16 14.99 0.51
CA ILE A 411 29.52 15.59 1.81
C ILE A 411 28.82 16.95 2.00
N GLN A 412 28.90 17.84 1.00
CA GLN A 412 28.26 19.16 1.08
C GLN A 412 26.74 19.05 1.27
N MET A 413 26.09 18.15 0.52
CA MET A 413 24.67 17.88 0.63
C MET A 413 24.27 17.34 2.02
N ILE A 414 25.02 16.36 2.53
CA ILE A 414 24.75 15.75 3.84
C ILE A 414 24.94 16.77 4.95
N ARG A 415 26.06 17.52 4.97
CA ARG A 415 26.30 18.54 6.01
C ARG A 415 25.15 19.52 6.12
N ARG A 416 24.77 20.10 4.99
CA ARG A 416 23.67 21.06 4.91
C ARG A 416 22.34 20.49 5.40
N THR A 417 22.09 19.21 5.12
CA THR A 417 20.84 18.54 5.53
C THR A 417 20.85 18.21 7.02
N LEU A 418 22.00 17.78 7.54
CA LEU A 418 22.15 17.36 8.94
C LEU A 418 22.32 18.52 9.92
N GLU A 419 22.82 19.68 9.48
CA GLU A 419 23.02 20.87 10.33
C GLU A 419 21.76 21.19 11.15
N GLY A 420 20.61 21.35 10.49
CA GLY A 420 19.35 21.64 11.19
C GLY A 420 18.77 20.48 11.99
N PHE A 421 19.09 19.23 11.64
CA PHE A 421 18.62 18.05 12.38
C PHE A 421 19.48 17.76 13.63
N SER A 422 20.75 18.17 13.61
CA SER A 422 21.68 17.95 14.72
C SER A 422 21.43 18.81 15.96
N GLU A 423 20.58 19.84 15.85
CA GLU A 423 20.25 20.75 16.95
C GLU A 423 19.33 20.11 18.00
N GLY A 424 18.56 19.08 17.63
CA GLY A 424 17.66 18.36 18.52
C GLY A 424 16.51 17.66 17.78
N PRO A 425 15.79 16.73 18.45
CA PRO A 425 14.69 15.98 17.83
C PRO A 425 13.36 16.77 17.79
N GLU A 426 13.26 17.95 18.40
CA GLU A 426 11.99 18.64 18.65
C GLU A 426 11.19 18.91 17.37
N ALA A 427 11.83 19.45 16.34
CA ALA A 427 11.17 19.73 15.06
C ALA A 427 10.63 18.46 14.37
N PHE A 428 11.33 17.33 14.54
CA PHE A 428 10.87 16.04 14.05
C PHE A 428 9.68 15.51 14.88
N LEU A 429 9.75 15.62 16.20
CA LEU A 429 8.69 15.20 17.11
C LEU A 429 7.41 16.05 16.95
N GLU A 430 7.53 17.34 16.61
CA GLU A 430 6.40 18.20 16.26
C GLU A 430 5.77 17.83 14.91
N PHE A 431 6.57 17.36 13.96
CA PHE A 431 6.11 16.88 12.64
C PHE A 431 5.39 15.52 12.72
N LEU A 432 5.80 14.67 13.67
CA LEU A 432 5.41 13.27 13.74
C LEU A 432 3.89 13.01 13.86
N PRO A 433 3.09 13.73 14.68
CA PRO A 433 1.65 13.46 14.82
C PRO A 433 0.90 13.59 13.49
N LEU A 434 1.17 14.66 12.74
CA LEU A 434 0.55 14.90 11.43
C LEU A 434 1.01 13.85 10.40
N TRP A 435 2.28 13.44 10.45
CA TRP A 435 2.77 12.36 9.61
C TRP A 435 2.09 11.02 9.92
N ILE A 436 1.94 10.66 11.20
CA ILE A 436 1.26 9.42 11.61
C ILE A 436 -0.20 9.43 11.13
N HIS A 437 -0.91 10.54 11.34
CA HIS A 437 -2.28 10.73 10.88
C HIS A 437 -2.40 10.50 9.36
N ARG A 438 -1.59 11.19 8.55
CA ARG A 438 -1.52 11.01 7.09
C ARG A 438 -1.24 9.55 6.71
N THR A 439 -0.32 8.91 7.42
CA THR A 439 0.10 7.53 7.14
C THR A 439 -0.98 6.50 7.45
N ILE A 440 -1.76 6.69 8.51
CA ILE A 440 -2.93 5.84 8.81
C ILE A 440 -3.94 5.93 7.66
N LEU A 441 -4.30 7.14 7.23
CA LEU A 441 -5.27 7.37 6.16
C LEU A 441 -4.81 6.80 4.82
N MET A 442 -3.55 7.03 4.45
CA MET A 442 -2.95 6.55 3.21
C MET A 442 -2.86 5.02 3.17
N SER A 443 -2.44 4.41 4.27
CA SER A 443 -2.36 2.95 4.41
C SER A 443 -3.75 2.31 4.37
N PHE A 444 -4.72 2.90 5.07
CA PHE A 444 -6.12 2.50 5.01
C PHE A 444 -6.65 2.55 3.56
N GLY A 445 -6.39 3.65 2.83
CA GLY A 445 -6.85 3.81 1.46
C GLY A 445 -6.38 2.72 0.51
N VAL A 446 -5.10 2.34 0.56
CA VAL A 446 -4.56 1.23 -0.26
C VAL A 446 -5.23 -0.11 0.09
N THR A 447 -5.41 -0.39 1.38
CA THR A 447 -6.08 -1.61 1.85
C THR A 447 -7.55 -1.63 1.44
N ALA A 448 -8.24 -0.49 1.52
CA ALA A 448 -9.64 -0.35 1.16
C ALA A 448 -9.88 -0.50 -0.35
N VAL A 449 -8.98 0.00 -1.21
CA VAL A 449 -9.02 -0.28 -2.66
C VAL A 449 -8.84 -1.78 -2.92
N THR A 450 -7.93 -2.44 -2.22
CA THR A 450 -7.72 -3.89 -2.38
C THR A 450 -8.95 -4.68 -1.97
N ALA A 451 -9.61 -4.32 -0.86
CA ALA A 451 -10.88 -4.91 -0.46
C ALA A 451 -11.99 -4.66 -1.49
N LEU A 452 -12.06 -3.44 -2.04
CA LEU A 452 -13.04 -3.09 -3.05
C LEU A 452 -12.85 -3.86 -4.36
N GLN A 453 -11.60 -4.02 -4.81
CA GLN A 453 -11.26 -4.84 -5.98
C GLN A 453 -11.71 -6.30 -5.79
N ARG A 454 -11.57 -6.85 -4.58
CA ARG A 454 -12.02 -8.23 -4.26
C ARG A 454 -13.53 -8.40 -4.36
N ILE A 455 -14.33 -7.45 -3.85
CA ILE A 455 -15.80 -7.57 -3.85
C ILE A 455 -16.44 -7.18 -5.20
N SER A 456 -15.92 -6.15 -5.85
CA SER A 456 -16.46 -5.66 -7.14
C SER A 456 -15.96 -6.46 -8.35
N GLY A 457 -14.80 -7.10 -8.22
CA GLY A 457 -14.09 -7.71 -9.35
C GLY A 457 -13.37 -6.69 -10.24
N GLY A 458 -13.30 -5.43 -9.81
CA GLY A 458 -12.63 -4.35 -10.53
C GLY A 458 -11.12 -4.58 -10.71
N GLY A 459 -10.61 -4.19 -11.88
CA GLY A 459 -9.22 -4.31 -12.26
C GLY A 459 -8.29 -3.27 -11.60
N ILE A 460 -6.99 -3.44 -11.84
CA ILE A 460 -5.99 -2.42 -11.49
C ILE A 460 -6.26 -1.16 -12.31
N GLY A 461 -6.33 0.00 -11.65
CA GLY A 461 -6.59 1.29 -12.28
C GLY A 461 -8.06 1.62 -12.52
N GLU A 462 -9.01 0.75 -12.13
CA GLU A 462 -10.45 1.04 -12.21
C GLU A 462 -11.01 1.74 -10.97
N ILE A 463 -10.34 1.55 -9.83
CA ILE A 463 -10.70 2.10 -8.52
C ILE A 463 -9.50 2.91 -8.01
N GLY A 464 -9.78 4.12 -7.52
CA GLY A 464 -8.82 4.98 -6.86
C GLY A 464 -9.22 5.25 -5.41
N TYR A 465 -8.27 5.77 -4.65
CA TYR A 465 -8.56 6.41 -3.37
C TYR A 465 -7.87 7.75 -3.29
N GLY A 466 -8.35 8.61 -2.40
CA GLY A 466 -7.62 9.80 -2.03
C GLY A 466 -8.13 10.51 -0.79
N LEU A 467 -7.31 11.43 -0.30
CA LEU A 467 -7.60 12.25 0.87
C LEU A 467 -8.17 13.62 0.47
N THR A 468 -9.09 14.15 1.27
CA THR A 468 -9.51 15.55 1.15
C THR A 468 -8.39 16.48 1.64
N ASP A 469 -8.41 17.76 1.25
CA ASP A 469 -7.42 18.74 1.72
C ASP A 469 -7.41 18.85 3.25
N ASP A 470 -8.59 18.90 3.86
CA ASP A 470 -8.75 18.98 5.32
C ASP A 470 -8.17 17.74 6.00
N SER A 471 -8.37 16.55 5.40
CA SER A 471 -7.77 15.32 5.90
C SER A 471 -6.25 15.31 5.74
N TRP A 472 -5.73 15.84 4.64
CA TRP A 472 -4.28 15.97 4.47
C TRP A 472 -3.66 16.96 5.48
N ARG A 473 -4.40 17.97 5.93
CA ARG A 473 -3.95 18.95 6.93
C ARG A 473 -4.15 18.49 8.38
N GLY A 474 -4.78 17.35 8.60
CA GLY A 474 -5.09 16.85 9.94
C GLY A 474 -6.31 17.52 10.58
N GLU A 475 -7.10 18.27 9.81
CA GLU A 475 -8.35 18.90 10.27
C GLU A 475 -9.54 17.92 10.21
N ASP A 476 -9.45 16.91 9.34
CA ASP A 476 -10.40 15.80 9.21
C ASP A 476 -9.65 14.45 9.10
N SER A 477 -10.38 13.33 9.07
CA SER A 477 -9.82 11.97 8.93
C SER A 477 -10.58 11.17 7.86
N LYS A 478 -10.88 11.80 6.72
CA LYS A 478 -11.70 11.24 5.65
C LYS A 478 -10.85 10.67 4.49
N VAL A 479 -11.09 9.40 4.18
CA VAL A 479 -10.55 8.71 2.99
C VAL A 479 -11.66 8.46 1.99
N VAL A 480 -11.46 8.84 0.75
CA VAL A 480 -12.45 8.68 -0.32
C VAL A 480 -12.04 7.53 -1.22
N LEU A 481 -12.92 6.56 -1.44
CA LEU A 481 -12.83 5.61 -2.55
C LEU A 481 -13.68 6.12 -3.71
N PHE A 482 -13.18 6.03 -4.94
CA PHE A 482 -13.88 6.53 -6.11
C PHE A 482 -13.57 5.69 -7.36
N ASP A 483 -14.49 5.70 -8.33
CA ASP A 483 -14.26 5.06 -9.62
C ASP A 483 -13.37 5.94 -10.49
N MET A 484 -12.31 5.37 -11.08
CA MET A 484 -11.35 6.12 -11.92
C MET A 484 -11.94 6.55 -13.28
N ALA A 485 -13.08 5.97 -13.68
CA ALA A 485 -13.76 6.34 -14.91
C ALA A 485 -14.62 7.61 -14.72
N GLU A 486 -14.59 8.50 -15.71
CA GLU A 486 -15.54 9.61 -15.81
C GLU A 486 -16.98 9.07 -15.76
N ARG A 487 -17.81 9.58 -14.85
CA ARG A 487 -19.18 9.13 -14.53
C ARG A 487 -19.30 7.74 -13.89
N GLY A 488 -18.20 7.18 -13.41
CA GLY A 488 -18.19 5.91 -12.70
C GLY A 488 -18.20 4.68 -13.61
N ASN A 489 -17.67 3.58 -13.08
CA ASN A 489 -17.71 2.25 -13.70
C ASN A 489 -18.54 1.26 -12.84
N GLY A 490 -19.09 1.72 -11.72
CA GLY A 490 -19.99 0.99 -10.84
C GLY A 490 -19.30 0.17 -9.76
N ASN A 491 -17.96 0.16 -9.70
CA ASN A 491 -17.23 -0.63 -8.71
C ASN A 491 -17.52 -0.13 -7.29
N VAL A 492 -17.44 1.18 -7.07
CA VAL A 492 -17.74 1.80 -5.77
C VAL A 492 -19.23 1.64 -5.41
N SER A 493 -20.13 1.66 -6.40
CA SER A 493 -21.56 1.38 -6.18
C SER A 493 -21.82 -0.05 -5.68
N VAL A 494 -20.97 -1.04 -6.05
CA VAL A 494 -21.08 -2.41 -5.50
C VAL A 494 -20.82 -2.41 -4.00
N ALA A 495 -19.78 -1.70 -3.53
CA ALA A 495 -19.52 -1.58 -2.09
C ALA A 495 -20.61 -0.78 -1.36
N ARG A 496 -21.15 0.27 -1.97
CA ARG A 496 -22.32 0.97 -1.42
C ARG A 496 -23.49 0.01 -1.19
N THR A 497 -23.78 -0.83 -2.18
CA THR A 497 -24.92 -1.76 -2.14
C THR A 497 -24.70 -2.86 -1.11
N PHE A 498 -23.50 -3.41 -1.05
CA PHE A 498 -23.14 -4.53 -0.16
C PHE A 498 -22.19 -4.09 0.96
N MET A 499 -22.46 -2.92 1.55
CA MET A 499 -21.61 -2.35 2.61
C MET A 499 -21.53 -3.29 3.81
N HIS A 500 -22.71 -3.69 4.29
CA HIS A 500 -22.90 -4.70 5.32
C HIS A 500 -24.15 -5.53 4.99
N ILE A 501 -24.06 -6.86 5.04
CA ILE A 501 -25.17 -7.77 4.83
C ILE A 501 -25.40 -8.57 6.12
N PRO A 502 -26.38 -8.18 6.96
CA PRO A 502 -26.76 -8.94 8.15
C PRO A 502 -27.02 -10.43 7.84
N ASN A 503 -26.47 -11.32 8.67
CA ASN A 503 -26.58 -12.78 8.56
C ASN A 503 -28.05 -13.24 8.50
N ILE A 504 -28.92 -12.57 9.27
CA ILE A 504 -30.36 -12.87 9.29
C ILE A 504 -31.03 -12.59 7.94
N ILE A 505 -30.51 -11.63 7.16
CA ILE A 505 -31.04 -11.28 5.83
C ILE A 505 -30.58 -12.29 4.78
N ARG A 506 -29.37 -12.85 4.91
CA ARG A 506 -28.94 -14.00 4.09
C ARG A 506 -29.85 -15.21 4.25
N SER A 507 -30.47 -15.31 5.42
CA SER A 507 -31.44 -16.34 5.76
C SER A 507 -32.87 -16.00 5.30
N ALA A 508 -33.16 -14.74 5.00
CA ALA A 508 -34.38 -14.29 4.36
C ALA A 508 -34.34 -14.65 2.86
N ARG A 509 -35.47 -15.04 2.29
CA ARG A 509 -35.66 -15.28 0.83
C ARG A 509 -35.01 -16.50 0.17
N GLY A 510 -35.31 -17.73 0.60
CA GLY A 510 -35.23 -18.94 -0.25
C GLY A 510 -34.17 -18.95 -1.38
N ARG A 511 -34.57 -18.70 -2.64
CA ARG A 511 -33.66 -18.63 -3.82
C ARG A 511 -32.95 -17.29 -4.06
N ARG A 512 -33.40 -16.16 -3.48
CA ARG A 512 -32.77 -14.83 -3.66
C ARG A 512 -31.66 -14.56 -2.65
N GLY A 513 -31.76 -15.07 -1.42
CA GLY A 513 -30.66 -15.01 -0.44
C GLY A 513 -29.41 -15.75 -0.95
N ALA A 514 -29.60 -16.84 -1.71
CA ALA A 514 -28.53 -17.56 -2.38
C ALA A 514 -27.80 -16.78 -3.50
N LEU A 515 -28.34 -15.62 -3.92
CA LEU A 515 -27.72 -14.73 -4.91
C LEU A 515 -26.93 -13.58 -4.27
N LEU A 516 -27.00 -13.43 -2.95
CA LEU A 516 -26.20 -12.43 -2.24
C LEU A 516 -24.74 -12.88 -2.17
N PRO A 517 -23.79 -11.93 -2.19
CA PRO A 517 -22.39 -12.22 -1.90
C PRO A 517 -22.23 -12.95 -0.56
N SER A 518 -21.32 -13.93 -0.53
CA SER A 518 -20.96 -14.63 0.72
C SER A 518 -20.19 -13.75 1.70
N MET A 519 -19.63 -12.63 1.24
CA MET A 519 -19.00 -11.61 2.07
C MET A 519 -19.51 -10.23 1.66
N ASP A 520 -19.71 -9.36 2.65
CA ASP A 520 -19.95 -7.94 2.42
C ASP A 520 -18.61 -7.16 2.39
N PHE A 521 -18.68 -5.87 2.05
CA PHE A 521 -17.50 -5.04 1.93
C PHE A 521 -16.78 -4.90 3.26
N MET A 522 -17.50 -4.68 4.37
CA MET A 522 -16.91 -4.56 5.71
C MET A 522 -16.14 -5.81 6.13
N SER A 523 -16.70 -7.01 5.92
CA SER A 523 -16.02 -8.29 6.24
C SER A 523 -14.79 -8.51 5.35
N THR A 524 -14.85 -8.09 4.08
CA THR A 524 -13.71 -8.16 3.15
C THR A 524 -12.61 -7.18 3.56
N LEU A 525 -12.99 -6.01 4.07
CA LEU A 525 -12.07 -4.99 4.57
C LEU A 525 -11.39 -5.45 5.85
N GLU A 526 -12.11 -6.05 6.81
CA GLU A 526 -11.53 -6.65 8.02
C GLU A 526 -10.43 -7.66 7.69
N GLU A 527 -10.68 -8.56 6.73
CA GLU A 527 -9.68 -9.56 6.31
C GLU A 527 -8.46 -8.89 5.66
N ALA A 528 -8.66 -7.84 4.87
CA ALA A 528 -7.56 -7.07 4.26
C ALA A 528 -6.74 -6.27 5.30
N MET A 529 -7.34 -5.95 6.44
CA MET A 529 -6.68 -5.34 7.59
C MET A 529 -5.86 -6.35 8.41
N LEU A 530 -5.83 -7.65 8.09
CA LEU A 530 -4.94 -8.61 8.76
C LEU A 530 -3.55 -8.73 8.12
N PRO A 531 -2.51 -9.09 8.92
CA PRO A 531 -1.16 -9.21 8.39
C PRO A 531 -1.12 -10.23 7.24
N CYS A 532 -0.57 -9.86 6.09
CA CYS A 532 -0.61 -10.68 4.86
C CYS A 532 0.21 -11.99 4.96
N PRO A 533 0.02 -12.96 4.04
CA PRO A 533 0.77 -14.23 4.07
C PRO A 533 2.29 -14.02 4.04
N GLN A 534 2.79 -13.05 3.27
CA GLN A 534 4.22 -12.71 3.24
C GLN A 534 4.74 -12.30 4.62
N HIS A 535 3.97 -11.53 5.40
CA HIS A 535 4.35 -11.16 6.76
C HIS A 535 4.53 -12.38 7.64
N HIS A 536 3.56 -13.29 7.63
CA HIS A 536 3.65 -14.49 8.43
C HIS A 536 4.80 -15.41 7.97
N SER A 537 5.05 -15.56 6.65
CA SER A 537 6.16 -16.38 6.15
C SER A 537 7.53 -15.79 6.51
N ASP A 538 7.68 -14.48 6.49
CA ASP A 538 8.93 -13.81 6.90
C ASP A 538 9.17 -14.01 8.40
N LEU A 539 8.12 -13.88 9.23
CA LEU A 539 8.18 -14.16 10.66
C LEU A 539 8.56 -15.62 10.93
N LEU A 540 7.97 -16.59 10.20
CA LEU A 540 8.35 -18.00 10.32
C LEU A 540 9.79 -18.25 9.87
N GLY A 541 10.26 -17.60 8.80
CA GLY A 541 11.66 -17.68 8.38
C GLY A 541 12.61 -17.20 9.48
N LEU A 542 12.31 -16.06 10.10
CA LEU A 542 13.07 -15.54 11.23
C LEU A 542 12.99 -16.44 12.47
N GLU A 543 11.84 -17.08 12.70
CA GLU A 543 11.68 -18.03 13.79
C GLU A 543 12.53 -19.29 13.56
N TYR A 544 12.63 -19.81 12.33
CA TYR A 544 13.59 -20.86 11.99
C TYR A 544 15.04 -20.43 12.24
N ARG A 545 15.38 -19.16 12.01
CA ARG A 545 16.71 -18.63 12.34
C ARG A 545 16.97 -18.68 13.85
N ARG A 546 15.95 -18.47 14.69
CA ARG A 546 16.04 -18.57 16.16
C ARG A 546 16.17 -20.02 16.64
N THR A 547 15.49 -20.95 15.99
CA THR A 547 15.48 -22.38 16.36
C THR A 547 16.49 -23.24 15.61
N ASP A 548 17.38 -22.62 14.83
CA ASP A 548 18.38 -23.30 13.99
C ASP A 548 17.75 -24.34 13.03
N GLY A 549 16.59 -23.98 12.47
CA GLY A 549 15.86 -24.80 11.49
C GLY A 549 14.84 -25.77 12.09
N GLU A 550 14.64 -25.80 13.41
CA GLU A 550 13.64 -26.67 14.05
C GLU A 550 12.24 -26.04 14.15
N ASP A 551 11.19 -26.87 14.07
CA ASP A 551 9.79 -26.42 14.19
C ASP A 551 9.44 -26.04 15.65
N SER A 552 9.23 -24.74 15.87
CA SER A 552 8.64 -24.16 17.09
C SER A 552 7.11 -24.26 17.14
N ILE A 553 6.51 -23.77 18.23
CA ILE A 553 5.04 -23.65 18.37
C ILE A 553 4.47 -22.79 17.23
N LEU A 554 5.12 -21.66 16.91
CA LEU A 554 4.67 -20.74 15.86
C LEU A 554 4.53 -21.43 14.49
N HIS A 555 5.49 -22.31 14.16
CA HIS A 555 5.48 -23.10 12.91
C HIS A 555 4.35 -24.12 12.87
N ARG A 556 4.01 -24.72 14.01
CA ARG A 556 2.91 -25.69 14.10
C ARG A 556 1.57 -24.96 14.01
N SER A 557 1.45 -23.83 14.69
CA SER A 557 0.24 -23.00 14.72
C SER A 557 -0.07 -22.34 13.38
N MET A 558 0.91 -22.13 12.51
CA MET A 558 0.74 -21.60 11.14
C MET A 558 1.24 -22.60 10.09
N SER A 559 0.72 -23.82 10.17
CA SER A 559 1.17 -24.96 9.37
C SER A 559 0.98 -24.79 7.85
N ASP A 560 -0.01 -24.00 7.43
CA ASP A 560 -0.37 -23.67 6.05
C ASP A 560 0.76 -22.99 5.29
N ILE A 561 1.45 -22.06 5.95
CA ILE A 561 2.54 -21.26 5.38
C ILE A 561 3.92 -21.71 5.84
N ARG A 562 4.01 -22.75 6.68
CA ARG A 562 5.27 -23.28 7.22
C ARG A 562 6.30 -23.58 6.13
N ARG A 563 5.87 -24.20 5.02
CA ARG A 563 6.75 -24.51 3.88
C ARG A 563 7.33 -23.25 3.25
N ILE A 564 6.56 -22.17 3.17
CA ILE A 564 7.04 -20.88 2.66
C ILE A 564 8.04 -20.27 3.63
N GLY A 565 7.79 -20.34 4.95
CA GLY A 565 8.76 -19.93 5.97
C GLY A 565 10.08 -20.69 5.89
N GLN A 566 10.04 -22.01 5.66
CA GLN A 566 11.23 -22.83 5.42
C GLN A 566 12.00 -22.38 4.17
N GLU A 567 11.29 -22.02 3.10
CA GLU A 567 11.91 -21.49 1.88
C GLU A 567 12.61 -20.16 2.15
N VAL A 568 11.95 -19.24 2.86
CA VAL A 568 12.54 -17.96 3.26
C VAL A 568 13.82 -18.19 4.07
N PHE A 569 13.77 -19.07 5.09
CA PHE A 569 14.95 -19.41 5.88
C PHE A 569 16.06 -20.06 5.04
N ARG A 570 15.72 -20.98 4.13
CA ARG A 570 16.70 -21.61 3.24
C ARG A 570 17.42 -20.59 2.35
N VAL A 571 16.70 -19.57 1.89
CA VAL A 571 17.22 -18.54 0.98
C VAL A 571 17.98 -17.45 1.71
N SER A 572 17.57 -17.07 2.92
CA SER A 572 18.10 -15.89 3.62
C SER A 572 18.82 -16.18 4.93
N GLY A 573 18.74 -17.40 5.47
CA GLY A 573 19.24 -17.77 6.80
C GLY A 573 20.74 -17.58 6.98
N GLU A 574 21.56 -17.97 6.01
CA GLU A 574 23.01 -17.74 6.07
C GLU A 574 23.35 -16.25 5.99
N THR A 575 22.67 -15.49 5.13
CA THR A 575 22.83 -14.03 5.05
C THR A 575 22.45 -13.38 6.38
N TRP A 576 21.32 -13.75 6.97
CA TRP A 576 20.90 -13.26 8.29
C TRP A 576 21.90 -13.58 9.38
N LYS A 577 22.48 -14.78 9.38
CA LYS A 577 23.56 -15.15 10.30
C LYS A 577 24.79 -14.25 10.14
N SER A 578 25.23 -14.00 8.90
CA SER A 578 26.33 -13.07 8.61
C SER A 578 26.02 -11.64 9.02
N LEU A 579 24.75 -11.23 8.99
CA LEU A 579 24.29 -9.91 9.42
C LEU A 579 24.02 -9.80 10.93
N GLY A 580 24.22 -10.87 11.71
CA GLY A 580 23.97 -10.88 13.15
C GLY A 580 22.49 -10.86 13.53
N ILE A 581 21.60 -11.36 12.65
CA ILE A 581 20.17 -11.50 12.91
C ILE A 581 19.94 -12.87 13.56
N GLU A 582 19.44 -12.88 14.80
CA GLU A 582 19.26 -14.10 15.59
C GLU A 582 17.84 -14.64 15.52
N GLY A 583 16.85 -13.81 15.20
CA GLY A 583 15.46 -14.24 15.11
C GLY A 583 14.48 -13.09 14.92
N PRO A 584 13.19 -13.30 15.26
CA PRO A 584 12.15 -12.29 15.05
C PRO A 584 12.40 -10.95 15.75
N ASN A 585 13.01 -10.97 16.93
CA ASN A 585 13.33 -9.76 17.71
C ASN A 585 14.34 -8.82 17.01
N ASP A 586 15.08 -9.33 16.03
CA ASP A 586 15.99 -8.54 15.20
C ASP A 586 15.38 -8.16 13.85
N GLY A 587 14.17 -8.63 13.53
CA GLY A 587 13.54 -8.45 12.23
C GLY A 587 13.39 -6.98 11.80
N TRP A 588 13.22 -6.06 12.77
CA TRP A 588 13.16 -4.62 12.54
C TRP A 588 14.45 -4.04 11.95
N LYS A 589 15.61 -4.68 12.14
CA LYS A 589 16.91 -4.23 11.59
C LYS A 589 16.97 -4.40 10.08
N LEU A 590 16.27 -5.41 9.54
CA LEU A 590 16.38 -5.79 8.13
C LEU A 590 15.92 -4.68 7.16
N PRO A 591 14.76 -4.01 7.35
CA PRO A 591 14.38 -2.84 6.55
C PRO A 591 15.39 -1.69 6.63
N LEU A 592 16.04 -1.48 7.77
CA LEU A 592 17.06 -0.44 7.94
C LEU A 592 18.33 -0.79 7.18
N MET A 593 18.79 -2.05 7.30
CA MET A 593 19.90 -2.61 6.53
C MET A 593 19.64 -2.56 5.03
N HIS A 594 18.38 -2.64 4.57
CA HIS A 594 18.03 -2.54 3.16
C HIS A 594 18.49 -1.23 2.52
N LEU A 595 18.47 -0.12 3.28
CA LEU A 595 18.91 1.20 2.81
C LEU A 595 20.43 1.23 2.53
N MET A 596 21.19 0.43 3.28
CA MET A 596 22.65 0.28 3.19
C MET A 596 23.11 -1.05 2.61
N ARG A 597 22.22 -1.76 1.89
CA ARG A 597 22.45 -3.15 1.47
C ARG A 597 23.72 -3.34 0.63
N ARG A 598 24.17 -2.31 -0.09
CA ARG A 598 25.36 -2.40 -0.96
C ARG A 598 26.63 -2.32 -0.15
N GLU A 599 26.68 -1.37 0.77
CA GLU A 599 27.78 -1.14 1.70
C GLU A 599 27.95 -2.35 2.62
N ILE A 600 26.83 -2.89 3.10
CA ILE A 600 26.78 -4.09 3.91
C ILE A 600 27.27 -5.31 3.10
N ALA A 601 26.81 -5.48 1.86
CA ALA A 601 27.26 -6.58 1.00
C ALA A 601 28.78 -6.53 0.77
N ASP A 602 29.29 -5.35 0.41
CA ASP A 602 30.72 -5.17 0.14
C ASP A 602 31.57 -5.33 1.43
N THR A 603 31.09 -4.87 2.58
CA THR A 603 31.81 -4.97 3.88
C THR A 603 31.84 -6.40 4.42
N ASN A 604 30.79 -7.18 4.19
CA ASN A 604 30.68 -8.56 4.68
C ASN A 604 31.07 -9.61 3.61
N GLU A 605 31.57 -9.19 2.45
CA GLU A 605 31.90 -10.05 1.31
C GLU A 605 30.72 -10.95 0.87
N LEU A 606 29.51 -10.41 0.91
CA LEU A 606 28.27 -11.09 0.53
C LEU A 606 27.82 -10.69 -0.88
N SER A 607 27.09 -11.59 -1.54
CA SER A 607 26.41 -11.25 -2.79
C SER A 607 25.38 -10.13 -2.56
N ARG A 608 25.45 -9.08 -3.39
CA ARG A 608 24.51 -7.95 -3.31
C ARG A 608 23.05 -8.36 -3.51
N ASP A 609 22.80 -9.37 -4.34
CA ASP A 609 21.46 -9.89 -4.58
C ASP A 609 20.92 -10.65 -3.36
N ASP A 610 21.79 -11.39 -2.66
CA ASP A 610 21.41 -12.14 -1.46
C ASP A 610 21.08 -11.18 -0.31
N VAL A 611 21.92 -10.15 -0.08
CA VAL A 611 21.62 -9.10 0.92
C VAL A 611 20.35 -8.34 0.56
N THR A 612 20.15 -8.01 -0.73
CA THR A 612 18.93 -7.34 -1.19
C THR A 612 17.68 -8.16 -0.90
N ARG A 613 17.74 -9.48 -1.13
CA ARG A 613 16.61 -10.38 -0.87
C ARG A 613 16.39 -10.58 0.64
N ALA A 614 17.44 -10.84 1.40
CA ALA A 614 17.36 -11.12 2.83
C ALA A 614 16.91 -9.90 3.67
N THR A 615 17.14 -8.68 3.18
CA THR A 615 16.73 -7.44 3.87
C THR A 615 15.32 -6.96 3.50
N LYS A 616 14.67 -7.57 2.51
CA LYS A 616 13.29 -7.25 2.09
C LYS A 616 12.28 -8.13 2.85
N VAL A 617 12.10 -7.86 4.14
CA VAL A 617 11.07 -8.49 4.97
C VAL A 617 9.89 -7.55 5.20
N CYS A 618 8.70 -8.13 5.32
CA CYS A 618 7.45 -7.40 5.56
C CYS A 618 7.32 -6.91 7.01
N TRP A 619 8.22 -6.05 7.49
CA TRP A 619 8.14 -5.51 8.85
C TRP A 619 7.11 -4.37 8.95
N ASN A 620 7.41 -3.23 8.31
CA ASN A 620 6.49 -2.09 8.15
C ASN A 620 5.80 -2.07 6.77
N GLY A 621 5.79 -3.23 6.10
CA GLY A 621 5.04 -3.52 4.89
C GLY A 621 5.87 -4.18 3.78
N CYS A 622 5.21 -4.72 2.76
CA CYS A 622 5.80 -5.43 1.62
C CYS A 622 5.17 -4.98 0.28
N PRO A 623 5.69 -5.45 -0.87
CA PRO A 623 5.13 -5.10 -2.17
C PRO A 623 3.65 -5.43 -2.38
N GLU A 624 3.13 -6.40 -1.64
CA GLU A 624 1.73 -6.81 -1.74
C GLU A 624 0.79 -5.86 -1.00
N CYS A 625 1.19 -5.35 0.17
CA CYS A 625 0.32 -4.58 1.06
C CYS A 625 0.65 -3.08 1.14
N SER A 626 1.92 -2.70 1.00
CA SER A 626 2.39 -1.32 1.19
C SER A 626 3.26 -0.78 0.06
N GLU A 627 3.78 -1.60 -0.87
CA GLU A 627 4.49 -1.09 -2.07
C GLU A 627 3.65 -1.11 -3.35
N ARG A 628 2.34 -0.86 -3.20
CA ARG A 628 1.38 -0.71 -4.30
C ARG A 628 1.49 0.65 -4.98
N ILE A 629 2.64 0.88 -5.64
CA ILE A 629 2.89 2.13 -6.40
C ILE A 629 1.84 2.37 -7.51
N ASP A 630 1.19 1.30 -7.97
CA ASP A 630 0.08 1.34 -8.93
C ASP A 630 -1.17 2.02 -8.35
N VAL A 631 -1.41 1.92 -7.04
CA VAL A 631 -2.61 2.44 -6.35
C VAL A 631 -2.32 3.67 -5.50
N VAL A 632 -1.14 3.78 -4.89
CA VAL A 632 -0.81 4.84 -3.92
C VAL A 632 -1.04 6.26 -4.48
N GLN A 633 -1.76 7.08 -3.74
CA GLN A 633 -1.81 8.54 -3.95
C GLN A 633 -0.41 9.10 -3.67
N GLY A 634 0.22 9.87 -4.58
CA GLY A 634 1.61 10.31 -4.38
C GLY A 634 2.63 9.67 -5.32
N GLY A 635 2.32 8.52 -5.92
CA GLY A 635 3.33 7.75 -6.65
C GLY A 635 4.51 7.44 -5.73
N SER A 636 5.74 7.67 -6.17
CA SER A 636 6.93 7.44 -5.33
C SER A 636 6.97 8.27 -4.04
N ALA A 637 6.42 9.49 -4.03
CA ALA A 637 6.40 10.33 -2.83
C ALA A 637 5.35 9.86 -1.80
N GLY A 638 4.25 9.28 -2.26
CA GLY A 638 3.20 8.74 -1.39
C GLY A 638 3.60 7.49 -0.62
N MET A 639 4.62 6.77 -1.12
CA MET A 639 5.17 5.57 -0.50
C MET A 639 5.72 5.82 0.89
N ASP A 640 6.21 7.03 1.16
CA ASP A 640 6.73 7.42 2.47
C ASP A 640 5.60 7.59 3.50
N HIS A 641 4.33 7.54 3.07
CA HIS A 641 3.13 7.57 3.92
C HIS A 641 2.36 6.23 3.91
N LEU A 642 2.98 5.14 3.46
CA LEU A 642 2.41 3.81 3.64
C LEU A 642 3.19 3.14 4.77
N ASP A 643 2.51 2.63 5.80
CA ASP A 643 3.14 1.90 6.88
C ASP A 643 2.18 0.86 7.47
N ARG A 644 2.55 -0.40 7.31
CA ARG A 644 1.70 -1.51 7.74
C ARG A 644 1.66 -1.67 9.26
N MET A 645 2.72 -1.29 9.97
CA MET A 645 2.76 -1.39 11.43
C MET A 645 1.76 -0.41 12.06
N LEU A 646 1.68 0.81 11.54
CA LEU A 646 0.68 1.79 11.95
C LEU A 646 -0.75 1.32 11.67
N LEU A 647 -1.00 0.76 10.48
CA LEU A 647 -2.31 0.24 10.12
C LEU A 647 -2.75 -0.93 11.02
N ASP A 648 -1.82 -1.84 11.35
CA ASP A 648 -2.09 -2.95 12.27
C ASP A 648 -2.38 -2.45 13.69
N SER A 649 -1.68 -1.40 14.15
CA SER A 649 -1.95 -0.76 15.44
C SER A 649 -3.34 -0.09 15.47
N TRP A 650 -3.70 0.63 14.41
CA TRP A 650 -5.03 1.24 14.28
C TRP A 650 -6.15 0.19 14.27
N PHE A 651 -5.96 -0.91 13.51
CA PHE A 651 -6.94 -1.98 13.48
C PHE A 651 -7.04 -2.72 14.82
N ARG A 652 -5.94 -2.88 15.55
CA ARG A 652 -5.95 -3.45 16.91
C ARG A 652 -6.80 -2.60 17.87
N HIS A 653 -6.56 -1.30 17.94
CA HIS A 653 -7.36 -0.40 18.79
C HIS A 653 -8.84 -0.39 18.41
N SER A 654 -9.17 -0.41 17.10
CA SER A 654 -10.54 -0.53 16.62
C SER A 654 -11.23 -1.82 17.10
N ARG A 655 -10.51 -2.94 17.16
CA ARG A 655 -11.06 -4.22 17.63
C ARG A 655 -11.23 -4.26 19.14
N GLU A 656 -10.24 -3.76 19.88
CA GLU A 656 -10.26 -3.68 21.36
C GLU A 656 -11.37 -2.74 21.88
N ALA A 657 -11.83 -1.81 21.05
CA ALA A 657 -12.94 -0.90 21.38
C ALA A 657 -14.33 -1.56 21.40
N THR A 658 -14.46 -2.84 21.05
CA THR A 658 -15.74 -3.57 21.15
C THR A 658 -15.56 -4.98 21.69
N VAL A 659 -16.56 -5.43 22.44
CA VAL A 659 -16.67 -6.81 22.95
C VAL A 659 -16.98 -7.82 21.84
N ASP A 660 -17.17 -7.37 20.60
CA ASP A 660 -17.51 -8.24 19.48
C ASP A 660 -16.33 -9.04 18.91
N TYR A 661 -15.09 -8.60 19.18
CA TYR A 661 -13.88 -9.30 18.76
C TYR A 661 -13.22 -10.04 19.91
N HIS A 662 -12.71 -11.23 19.59
CA HIS A 662 -11.94 -12.04 20.51
C HIS A 662 -10.59 -12.40 19.90
N HIS A 663 -9.56 -12.33 20.73
CA HIS A 663 -8.22 -12.80 20.44
C HIS A 663 -8.01 -14.05 21.28
N ILE A 664 -8.08 -15.22 20.65
CA ILE A 664 -8.12 -16.50 21.37
C ILE A 664 -6.89 -17.30 21.01
N ALA A 665 -6.14 -17.74 22.02
CA ALA A 665 -5.02 -18.65 21.81
C ALA A 665 -5.55 -20.01 21.32
N PRO A 666 -4.89 -20.70 20.37
CA PRO A 666 -5.32 -22.02 19.90
C PRO A 666 -5.55 -23.02 21.05
N GLU A 667 -4.74 -22.94 22.10
CA GLU A 667 -4.80 -23.80 23.28
C GLU A 667 -6.11 -23.65 24.06
N ASP A 668 -6.62 -22.41 24.18
CA ASP A 668 -7.88 -22.11 24.87
C ASP A 668 -9.11 -22.65 24.10
N ILE A 669 -9.00 -22.76 22.77
CA ILE A 669 -10.05 -23.40 21.96
C ILE A 669 -10.05 -24.91 22.21
N VAL A 670 -8.87 -25.53 22.34
CA VAL A 670 -8.73 -26.99 22.57
C VAL A 670 -9.16 -27.38 23.99
N SER A 671 -8.86 -26.56 25.00
CA SER A 671 -9.30 -26.80 26.38
C SER A 671 -10.80 -26.53 26.56
N GLY A 672 -11.38 -25.70 25.70
CA GLY A 672 -12.76 -25.22 25.84
C GLY A 672 -12.88 -24.01 26.77
N ASP A 673 -11.76 -23.45 27.24
CA ASP A 673 -11.70 -22.27 28.12
C ASP A 673 -11.72 -20.95 27.32
N ASN A 674 -12.55 -20.88 26.27
CA ASN A 674 -12.70 -19.67 25.47
C ASN A 674 -14.01 -18.93 25.83
N GLN A 675 -13.99 -17.61 25.65
CA GLN A 675 -15.10 -16.72 26.01
C GLN A 675 -16.24 -16.69 24.96
N LEU A 676 -16.23 -17.62 23.99
CA LEU A 676 -17.17 -17.55 22.88
C LEU A 676 -18.59 -17.95 23.31
N CYS A 677 -19.55 -17.07 23.10
CA CYS A 677 -20.98 -17.30 23.33
C CYS A 677 -21.68 -17.90 22.09
N LEU A 678 -21.12 -18.98 21.54
CA LEU A 678 -21.59 -19.58 20.29
C LEU A 678 -23.07 -20.01 20.36
N GLY A 679 -23.87 -19.54 19.41
CA GLY A 679 -25.28 -19.91 19.33
C GLY A 679 -26.21 -19.20 20.31
N ALA A 680 -25.70 -18.26 21.13
CA ALA A 680 -26.54 -17.38 21.94
C ALA A 680 -27.50 -16.58 21.04
N LEU A 681 -28.68 -16.23 21.57
CA LEU A 681 -29.70 -15.55 20.79
C LEU A 681 -29.37 -14.06 20.63
N HIS A 682 -29.77 -13.51 19.49
CA HIS A 682 -29.79 -12.09 19.25
C HIS A 682 -31.19 -11.54 19.53
N THR A 683 -31.31 -10.28 19.95
CA THR A 683 -32.62 -9.62 20.05
C THR A 683 -33.26 -9.43 18.68
N LEU A 684 -32.45 -9.31 17.61
CA LEU A 684 -32.92 -9.20 16.23
C LEU A 684 -33.59 -10.48 15.73
N ALA A 685 -34.74 -10.29 15.09
CA ALA A 685 -35.50 -11.34 14.44
C ALA A 685 -36.05 -10.86 13.09
N LEU A 686 -36.25 -11.81 12.18
CA LEU A 686 -36.93 -11.64 10.91
C LEU A 686 -38.37 -12.11 11.09
N ARG A 687 -39.31 -11.18 10.94
CA ARG A 687 -40.73 -11.49 10.89
C ARG A 687 -41.11 -11.76 9.45
N THR A 688 -41.70 -12.93 9.21
CA THR A 688 -42.37 -13.30 7.95
C THR A 688 -43.87 -13.38 8.19
N GLU A 689 -44.67 -13.61 7.14
CA GLU A 689 -46.13 -13.77 7.27
C GLU A 689 -46.52 -14.87 8.27
N ASN A 690 -45.78 -15.98 8.29
CA ASN A 690 -46.18 -17.21 9.00
C ASN A 690 -45.31 -17.53 10.22
N GLN A 691 -44.14 -16.92 10.35
CA GLN A 691 -43.18 -17.26 11.41
C GLN A 691 -42.26 -16.09 11.75
N ARG A 692 -41.66 -16.20 12.95
CA ARG A 692 -40.56 -15.35 13.39
C ARG A 692 -39.29 -16.19 13.43
N LEU A 693 -38.25 -15.72 12.74
CA LEU A 693 -36.94 -16.33 12.76
C LEU A 693 -36.00 -15.47 13.61
N ARG A 694 -35.38 -16.04 14.64
CA ARG A 694 -34.42 -15.30 15.49
C ARG A 694 -33.01 -15.42 14.93
N SER A 695 -32.24 -14.33 14.97
CA SER A 695 -30.80 -14.39 14.71
C SER A 695 -30.08 -15.03 15.91
N THR A 696 -28.92 -15.62 15.64
CA THR A 696 -28.02 -16.22 16.62
C THR A 696 -26.64 -15.61 16.45
N LEU A 697 -25.85 -15.57 17.52
CA LEU A 697 -24.43 -15.24 17.42
C LEU A 697 -23.74 -16.30 16.55
N GLN A 698 -23.10 -15.83 15.48
CA GLN A 698 -22.46 -16.66 14.47
C GLN A 698 -21.01 -16.19 14.36
N PRO A 699 -20.05 -17.03 14.77
CA PRO A 699 -18.65 -16.66 14.70
C PRO A 699 -18.24 -16.45 13.24
N TRP A 700 -17.30 -15.54 13.08
CA TRP A 700 -16.57 -15.27 11.86
C TRP A 700 -15.09 -15.26 12.21
N THR A 701 -14.38 -16.33 11.86
CA THR A 701 -12.92 -16.35 11.97
C THR A 701 -12.35 -15.47 10.87
N ILE A 702 -11.78 -14.33 11.26
CA ILE A 702 -11.19 -13.36 10.33
C ILE A 702 -9.81 -13.87 9.87
N GLY A 703 -9.01 -14.38 10.80
CA GLY A 703 -7.68 -14.92 10.53
C GLY A 703 -6.80 -14.97 11.77
N ILE A 704 -5.49 -14.86 11.57
CA ILE A 704 -4.46 -15.02 12.61
C ILE A 704 -3.75 -13.68 12.81
N ASP A 705 -3.49 -13.34 14.07
CA ASP A 705 -2.66 -12.21 14.49
C ASP A 705 -1.42 -12.73 15.21
N VAL A 706 -0.27 -12.10 14.93
CA VAL A 706 1.01 -12.40 15.58
C VAL A 706 1.65 -11.06 15.99
N PRO A 707 1.89 -10.82 17.29
CA PRO A 707 2.61 -9.63 17.74
C PRO A 707 4.04 -9.61 17.17
N ARG A 708 4.45 -8.48 16.57
CA ARG A 708 5.80 -8.31 16.03
C ARG A 708 6.87 -8.26 17.13
N SER A 709 6.57 -7.64 18.26
CA SER A 709 7.47 -7.46 19.41
C SER A 709 7.63 -8.69 20.28
N ASP A 710 6.63 -9.56 20.29
CA ASP A 710 6.63 -10.76 21.12
C ASP A 710 6.00 -11.95 20.39
N PRO A 711 6.66 -12.49 19.36
CA PRO A 711 6.22 -13.70 18.70
C PRO A 711 6.35 -14.94 19.59
N SER A 712 7.04 -14.84 20.74
CA SER A 712 7.13 -15.93 21.72
C SER A 712 5.81 -16.13 22.49
N GLY A 713 4.95 -15.12 22.51
CA GLY A 713 3.57 -15.20 23.01
C GLY A 713 2.64 -16.10 22.19
N GLY A 714 3.09 -16.60 21.03
CA GLY A 714 2.29 -17.47 20.16
C GLY A 714 1.38 -16.71 19.20
N ILE A 715 0.38 -17.40 18.65
CA ILE A 715 -0.61 -16.79 17.73
C ILE A 715 -1.92 -16.52 18.45
N SER A 716 -2.67 -15.53 17.98
CA SER A 716 -4.07 -15.34 18.34
C SER A 716 -4.98 -15.57 17.13
N ILE A 717 -5.98 -16.43 17.28
CA ILE A 717 -7.06 -16.60 16.31
C ILE A 717 -8.08 -15.50 16.56
N LEU A 718 -8.34 -14.70 15.53
CA LEU A 718 -9.25 -13.57 15.60
C LEU A 718 -10.65 -13.97 15.17
N ILE A 719 -11.58 -13.85 16.09
CA ILE A 719 -12.97 -14.25 15.88
C ILE A 719 -13.88 -13.07 16.20
N ARG A 720 -14.73 -12.71 15.24
CA ARG A 720 -15.85 -11.80 15.46
C ARG A 720 -17.12 -12.61 15.67
N GLU A 721 -17.79 -12.43 16.80
CA GLU A 721 -18.94 -13.25 17.19
C GLU A 721 -20.29 -12.76 16.67
N SER A 722 -20.39 -11.46 16.42
CA SER A 722 -21.60 -10.81 15.93
C SER A 722 -21.28 -10.01 14.68
N ASP A 723 -22.22 -9.95 13.76
CA ASP A 723 -22.19 -9.05 12.61
C ASP A 723 -22.95 -7.75 12.87
N ILE A 724 -23.56 -7.60 14.04
CA ILE A 724 -24.34 -6.42 14.43
C ILE A 724 -24.05 -6.03 15.88
N VAL A 725 -23.82 -4.74 16.11
CA VAL A 725 -23.50 -4.20 17.44
C VAL A 725 -24.74 -4.08 18.34
N GLY A 726 -24.55 -4.36 19.64
CA GLY A 726 -25.47 -3.92 20.70
C GLY A 726 -26.80 -4.68 20.80
N LEU A 727 -26.94 -5.79 20.07
CA LEU A 727 -28.17 -6.56 19.99
C LEU A 727 -28.03 -8.01 20.51
N ARG A 728 -26.93 -8.31 21.22
CA ARG A 728 -26.69 -9.57 21.94
C ARG A 728 -27.71 -9.75 23.07
N THR A 729 -28.10 -10.99 23.38
CA THR A 729 -28.79 -11.31 24.64
C THR A 729 -27.85 -12.07 25.57
N GLU A 730 -27.77 -11.65 26.84
CA GLU A 730 -27.02 -12.36 27.89
C GLU A 730 -27.75 -13.63 28.40
N GLN A 731 -28.85 -14.03 27.75
CA GLN A 731 -29.62 -15.21 28.17
C GLN A 731 -29.04 -16.48 27.52
N GLU A 732 -28.34 -17.29 28.33
CA GLU A 732 -27.88 -18.64 27.96
C GLU A 732 -29.05 -19.65 27.81
N ALA A 733 -30.24 -19.32 28.36
CA ALA A 733 -31.38 -20.22 28.42
C ALA A 733 -32.67 -19.62 27.87
N GLY A 734 -33.22 -20.24 26.83
CA GLY A 734 -34.53 -19.97 26.25
C GLY A 734 -34.88 -21.01 25.19
N VAL A 735 -36.17 -21.28 24.95
CA VAL A 735 -36.58 -22.21 23.88
C VAL A 735 -36.15 -21.62 22.54
N ILE A 736 -35.25 -22.32 21.84
CA ILE A 736 -34.83 -22.00 20.48
C ILE A 736 -36.03 -22.26 19.55
N VAL A 737 -36.84 -21.24 19.31
CA VAL A 737 -37.94 -21.28 18.33
C VAL A 737 -37.51 -20.47 17.10
N GLY A 738 -37.38 -21.14 15.96
CA GLY A 738 -37.23 -20.48 14.66
C GLY A 738 -35.82 -20.04 14.27
N THR A 739 -34.75 -20.71 14.70
CA THR A 739 -33.41 -20.43 14.14
C THR A 739 -33.33 -20.89 12.68
N PRO A 740 -32.84 -20.06 11.74
CA PRO A 740 -32.63 -20.49 10.36
C PRO A 740 -31.70 -21.70 10.24
N ALA A 741 -32.00 -22.62 9.33
CA ALA A 741 -31.16 -23.80 9.08
C ALA A 741 -29.73 -23.43 8.65
N THR A 742 -29.57 -22.31 7.95
CA THR A 742 -28.29 -21.70 7.57
C THR A 742 -27.42 -21.38 8.78
N SER A 743 -28.01 -20.84 9.85
CA SER A 743 -27.31 -20.51 11.10
C SER A 743 -26.74 -21.76 11.77
N VAL A 744 -27.54 -22.82 11.86
CA VAL A 744 -27.10 -24.11 12.45
C VAL A 744 -26.01 -24.75 11.60
N LYS A 745 -26.16 -24.73 10.26
CA LYS A 745 -25.14 -25.21 9.32
C LYS A 745 -23.82 -24.45 9.51
N ARG A 746 -23.85 -23.13 9.67
CA ARG A 746 -22.65 -22.32 9.87
C ARG A 746 -21.94 -22.64 11.19
N LEU A 747 -22.65 -22.78 12.30
CA LEU A 747 -22.06 -23.18 13.59
C LEU A 747 -21.41 -24.57 13.52
N LEU A 748 -22.08 -25.52 12.87
CA LEU A 748 -21.53 -26.86 12.64
C LEU A 748 -20.23 -26.79 11.82
N TRP A 749 -20.25 -26.03 10.72
CA TRP A 749 -19.08 -25.87 9.85
C TRP A 749 -17.91 -25.18 10.54
N PHE A 750 -18.18 -24.11 11.28
CA PHE A 750 -17.18 -23.42 12.08
C PHE A 750 -16.49 -24.41 13.03
N ASN A 751 -17.26 -25.21 13.77
CA ASN A 751 -16.71 -26.19 14.70
C ASN A 751 -15.85 -27.23 13.96
N LEU A 752 -16.38 -27.85 12.89
CA LEU A 752 -15.64 -28.83 12.10
C LEU A 752 -14.33 -28.28 11.52
N LEU A 753 -14.36 -27.10 10.91
CA LEU A 753 -13.19 -26.51 10.27
C LEU A 753 -12.17 -26.01 11.30
N MET A 754 -12.62 -25.47 12.43
CA MET A 754 -11.73 -25.07 13.51
C MET A 754 -11.07 -26.29 14.16
N THR A 755 -11.81 -27.37 14.41
CA THR A 755 -11.25 -28.64 14.87
C THR A 755 -10.23 -29.20 13.86
N ALA A 756 -10.55 -29.18 12.57
CA ALA A 756 -9.62 -29.62 11.53
C ALA A 756 -8.34 -28.77 11.53
N TYR A 757 -8.45 -27.45 11.65
CA TYR A 757 -7.30 -26.55 11.73
C TYR A 757 -6.42 -26.84 12.97
N LEU A 758 -7.04 -27.02 14.14
CA LEU A 758 -6.33 -27.33 15.39
C LEU A 758 -5.65 -28.71 15.32
N ASP A 759 -6.28 -29.70 14.68
CA ASP A 759 -5.69 -31.01 14.47
C ASP A 759 -4.50 -30.96 13.50
N LEU A 760 -4.64 -30.25 12.37
CA LEU A 760 -3.56 -30.01 11.41
C LEU A 760 -2.38 -29.26 12.06
N SER A 761 -2.68 -28.37 13.00
CA SER A 761 -1.67 -27.65 13.80
C SER A 761 -1.05 -28.50 14.91
N GLY A 762 -1.46 -29.77 15.06
CA GLY A 762 -0.96 -30.68 16.10
C GLY A 762 -1.36 -30.30 17.52
N MET A 763 -2.40 -29.47 17.69
CA MET A 763 -2.84 -28.95 18.98
C MET A 763 -3.82 -29.89 19.68
N ILE A 764 -4.45 -30.82 18.95
CA ILE A 764 -5.34 -31.83 19.53
C ILE A 764 -4.51 -33.07 19.89
N PRO A 765 -4.43 -33.46 21.19
CA PRO A 765 -3.73 -34.67 21.61
C PRO A 765 -4.30 -35.94 20.96
N GLU A 766 -3.45 -36.91 20.60
CA GLU A 766 -3.88 -38.14 19.91
C GLU A 766 -4.94 -38.94 20.69
N ASP A 767 -4.88 -38.93 22.02
CA ASP A 767 -5.82 -39.59 22.92
C ASP A 767 -7.19 -38.89 23.00
N ARG A 768 -7.28 -37.62 22.56
CA ARG A 768 -8.54 -36.85 22.44
C ARG A 768 -9.12 -36.85 21.03
N ARG A 769 -8.50 -37.53 20.06
CA ARG A 769 -8.99 -37.65 18.67
C ARG A 769 -10.15 -38.65 18.56
N GLU A 770 -11.24 -38.40 19.27
CA GLU A 770 -12.48 -39.18 19.16
C GLU A 770 -13.54 -38.39 18.38
N VAL A 771 -13.90 -38.85 17.19
CA VAL A 771 -14.99 -38.27 16.40
C VAL A 771 -16.31 -38.80 16.93
N THR A 772 -16.97 -38.04 17.81
CA THR A 772 -18.35 -38.33 18.22
C THR A 772 -19.30 -37.88 17.10
N LEU A 773 -19.52 -38.75 16.12
CA LEU A 773 -20.36 -38.46 14.96
C LEU A 773 -21.84 -38.43 15.37
N VAL A 774 -22.41 -37.23 15.49
CA VAL A 774 -23.86 -37.05 15.45
C VAL A 774 -24.29 -37.19 13.98
N TYR A 775 -25.12 -38.17 13.67
CA TYR A 775 -25.55 -38.47 12.31
C TYR A 775 -26.34 -37.28 11.73
N TYR A 776 -25.76 -36.60 10.74
CA TYR A 776 -26.44 -35.60 9.91
C TYR A 776 -26.44 -36.09 8.46
N ASP A 777 -27.60 -36.03 7.80
CA ASP A 777 -27.71 -36.38 6.38
C ASP A 777 -26.97 -35.34 5.52
N ALA A 778 -25.73 -35.64 5.17
CA ALA A 778 -24.81 -34.73 4.49
C ALA A 778 -25.10 -34.54 2.98
N ARG A 779 -26.17 -35.13 2.44
CA ARG A 779 -26.49 -35.06 1.00
C ARG A 779 -26.90 -33.67 0.49
N GLU A 780 -27.20 -32.72 1.40
CA GLU A 780 -27.64 -31.35 1.07
C GLU A 780 -26.79 -30.25 1.75
N VAL A 781 -25.47 -30.47 1.89
CA VAL A 781 -24.58 -29.49 2.52
C VAL A 781 -23.75 -28.77 1.44
N SER A 782 -24.07 -27.50 1.20
CA SER A 782 -23.36 -26.62 0.26
C SER A 782 -22.42 -25.64 0.98
N PHE A 783 -21.22 -25.43 0.44
CA PHE A 783 -20.12 -24.60 0.96
C PHE A 783 -20.29 -23.08 0.77
N GLN A 784 -21.47 -22.51 1.03
CA GLN A 784 -21.73 -21.10 0.68
C GLN A 784 -21.34 -20.10 1.78
N ASP A 785 -21.50 -20.46 3.06
CA ASP A 785 -21.08 -19.67 4.23
C ASP A 785 -20.74 -20.62 5.38
N VAL A 786 -19.46 -20.64 5.78
CA VAL A 786 -18.90 -21.57 6.77
C VAL A 786 -18.33 -20.86 7.99
N GLY A 787 -18.56 -19.55 8.12
CA GLY A 787 -18.08 -18.77 9.28
C GLY A 787 -16.56 -18.56 9.33
N MET A 788 -15.87 -18.68 8.20
CA MET A 788 -14.44 -18.45 8.08
C MET A 788 -14.13 -17.57 6.87
N ALA A 789 -13.17 -16.67 7.03
CA ALA A 789 -12.63 -15.88 5.94
C ALA A 789 -11.99 -16.78 4.85
N PRO A 790 -12.10 -16.41 3.57
CA PRO A 790 -11.52 -17.16 2.45
C PRO A 790 -10.06 -17.52 2.66
N ARG A 791 -9.23 -16.60 3.16
CA ARG A 791 -7.82 -16.87 3.45
C ARG A 791 -7.62 -18.01 4.44
N MET A 792 -8.44 -18.09 5.48
CA MET A 792 -8.38 -19.18 6.46
C MET A 792 -8.83 -20.52 5.86
N LEU A 793 -9.81 -20.48 4.95
CA LEU A 793 -10.23 -21.68 4.22
C LEU A 793 -9.15 -22.19 3.27
N ASP A 794 -8.48 -21.29 2.58
CA ASP A 794 -7.36 -21.64 1.70
C ASP A 794 -6.18 -22.18 2.51
N ALA A 795 -5.92 -21.63 3.71
CA ALA A 795 -4.94 -22.17 4.64
C ALA A 795 -5.23 -23.63 5.05
N ILE A 796 -6.47 -23.92 5.45
CA ILE A 796 -6.90 -25.30 5.79
C ILE A 796 -6.76 -26.24 4.58
N ARG A 797 -7.07 -25.75 3.37
CA ARG A 797 -6.94 -26.53 2.13
C ARG A 797 -5.50 -26.80 1.72
N GLU A 798 -4.58 -25.88 1.96
CA GLU A 798 -3.16 -26.10 1.64
C GLU A 798 -2.49 -27.02 2.66
N ALA A 799 -2.93 -27.00 3.92
CA ALA A 799 -2.41 -27.85 4.97
C ALA A 799 -2.93 -29.31 4.93
N ALA A 800 -4.15 -29.53 4.40
CA ALA A 800 -4.77 -30.84 4.24
C ALA A 800 -4.31 -31.57 2.96
#